data_AF-A0AAE0J7Q9-F1
#
_entry.id   AF-A0AAE0J7Q9-F1
#
_cell.length_a   1.000
_cell.length_b   1.000
_cell.length_c   1.000
_cell.angle_alpha   90.00
_cell.angle_beta   90.00
_cell.angle_gamma   90.00
#
_symmetry.space_group_name_H-M   'P 1'
#
loop_
_entity.id
_entity.type
_entity.pdbx_description
1 polymer ?
#
loop_
_entity_poly.entity_id
_entity_poly.type
_entity_poly.pdbx_seq_one_letter_code
_entity_poly.pdbx_strand_id
1 'polypeptide(L)'
;MEDVASSDPYAPEHEEALGGPKHQQQQSRTTTIPSTLNLPNGVVQEKPKTDTDYPSDIDEEVASRTASPTTTDFSSSSSSSSSSDNNTTEESDNASITTSSSSQANTAVSQDTTSCPPSPITSKSSSPLTSKSYPLPPPSTPLTTILPTDLKTPDHLIPRDPRLIRLTGTHPFNVEPPLSTLFEHGFLTPQNLHYVRNHGAVPASVVSGPSPAAAAAAGGRAEAEEDLLLDWEFTVEGLVENPLKISVRELMSEEQWENVTYPVTLVCAGNRRKEQNMVRKSKGFSWGAAGLSTALWTGVSLADILARAKPLTKRGAKYVCFEGADQLPNGVYGTSVKLAWAMDPHKGIMVAHKMNGEELHPDHGRPVRVVVPGQIGGRSVKWLKRIVVTRGPSENWYHVFDNRVLPATVGPEESGEKTREMEGVWRDERYAIYDLNVNSVVCEPGHGEVVSLRGREEGGAYKLRGYAYAGGGRRVTRLEVTLDQGKSWRLAEIEYPEDRYREAQDGEELFGGRLDVSWRESCFCWCFWDLAIPLSEVREAKDLCIRAMDESLALQPKEMYWSVLGMMNNPWYRVVIHHEGDTLRFEHPTQPTLNSGGWMERVKKEGGNLANGFWGEKIPGAEEAVVEKEAVREICMVDDKVTRLITLEELREHEGEEEPWFVVNGQVYDGTPFLEGHPGGAASITGAAGQDVTDEFLAIHSENAKAMMPTYHIGTLTPSALAALKSSSTSDPTLSNPNRPIFLQSKTWNSATLTSKDSISPDTKIFHFTLSHPAQSIGLPVGQHLMMRLPDPSKPTESIIRAYTPISDGTSERGTLRVLVKIYYASPEEDIKGGQMTQALDALPLGKAVEFKGPVGKFVYQGQGVCSVNGRERKVKRFVMICAGSGVTPIYQVLRAVAGDDQDGTECLVLDGNRVEGDILLRRELDKMVEGARPEGRCQALASRSTFWTLWSLVPSTTHIHPTGPESVNITIGTMRAALRLLATATGTVRPSARFLKPGSPTGLTGLGTHPSPRSALLYLYNHTLDKLKQIPEHSLYRQSAEALTKHRLAIVEQYVPEGYEAWQERARKLLEKHKGDLTARQFDGQHARLAEGPDGRVYFIRQMETPRDWRDVEWDGAVLDPHFSWVQTGEDSVGTVSLEDNEKLKKLYENKDSDPAAYREGLREIGIKLGGVVEEKSPVEWESEPPLSAEQIAEMEARIGSGLIEEVVQVAEGELKLVDVMAKARPWEALEEEAPEGQWTYFERKE
;
A
#
# COMPACT_ATOMS: atom_id res chain seq x y z
N MET A 1 2.40 79.25 23.48
CA MET A 1 3.20 80.48 23.55
C MET A 1 4.68 80.19 23.31
N GLU A 2 5.23 80.35 22.11
CA GLU A 2 4.70 80.01 20.77
C GLU A 2 5.79 80.23 19.71
N ASP A 3 5.85 79.30 18.75
CA ASP A 3 6.45 79.42 17.42
C ASP A 3 7.95 79.79 17.28
N VAL A 4 8.38 79.93 16.02
CA VAL A 4 9.77 80.13 15.51
C VAL A 4 10.65 78.86 15.53
N ALA A 5 11.60 78.66 14.60
CA ALA A 5 11.47 78.44 13.14
C ALA A 5 12.85 78.03 12.54
N SER A 6 12.84 77.23 11.47
CA SER A 6 13.88 77.06 10.43
C SER A 6 15.39 77.03 10.80
N SER A 7 16.03 75.85 10.69
CA SER A 7 17.30 75.66 9.94
C SER A 7 17.74 74.18 9.87
N ASP A 8 18.65 73.88 8.94
CA ASP A 8 19.69 72.81 9.01
C ASP A 8 20.60 73.05 10.26
N PRO A 9 21.52 72.15 10.74
CA PRO A 9 21.99 70.88 10.15
C PRO A 9 22.36 69.76 11.19
N TYR A 10 23.22 68.81 10.77
CA TYR A 10 24.22 68.03 11.57
C TYR A 10 23.74 66.96 12.60
N ALA A 11 24.68 66.07 12.89
CA ALA A 11 24.76 65.14 14.04
C ALA A 11 26.21 65.21 14.59
N PRO A 12 26.66 64.43 15.59
CA PRO A 12 25.99 63.77 16.72
C PRO A 12 26.38 64.49 18.04
N GLU A 13 26.29 63.85 19.21
CA GLU A 13 27.26 64.12 20.30
C GLU A 13 27.46 62.93 21.28
N HIS A 14 28.47 63.05 22.15
CA HIS A 14 29.12 61.99 22.94
C HIS A 14 29.26 62.41 24.42
N GLU A 15 29.40 61.42 25.33
CA GLU A 15 29.99 61.57 26.70
C GLU A 15 29.27 62.57 27.66
N GLU A 16 29.50 62.63 28.97
CA GLU A 16 30.45 62.02 29.93
C GLU A 16 29.67 61.18 30.99
N ALA A 17 30.10 60.00 31.46
CA ALA A 17 31.35 59.61 32.15
C ALA A 17 31.50 60.15 33.60
N LEU A 18 31.46 59.24 34.60
CA LEU A 18 31.99 59.47 35.95
C LEU A 18 32.10 58.16 36.76
N GLY A 19 33.22 57.93 37.47
CA GLY A 19 33.24 57.09 38.68
C GLY A 19 33.65 55.60 38.58
N GLY A 20 34.93 55.31 38.33
CA GLY A 20 35.62 54.22 39.06
C GLY A 20 36.25 54.76 40.36
N PRO A 21 37.22 54.06 41.01
CA PRO A 21 37.69 52.67 40.79
C PRO A 21 37.94 51.86 42.09
N LYS A 22 38.24 50.53 41.99
CA LYS A 22 39.50 49.86 42.49
C LYS A 22 39.45 48.35 42.81
N HIS A 23 40.60 47.72 42.52
CA HIS A 23 41.28 46.60 43.23
C HIS A 23 40.80 45.12 43.17
N GLN A 24 41.43 44.39 42.23
CA GLN A 24 42.48 43.36 42.47
C GLN A 24 42.17 41.85 42.76
N GLN A 25 43.10 41.04 42.20
CA GLN A 25 43.61 39.71 42.63
C GLN A 25 42.79 38.41 42.37
N GLN A 26 43.10 37.80 41.21
CA GLN A 26 43.86 36.55 41.03
C GLN A 26 43.63 35.27 41.90
N GLN A 27 43.84 34.13 41.21
CA GLN A 27 44.30 32.80 41.67
C GLN A 27 43.30 31.77 42.26
N SER A 28 42.83 30.89 41.36
CA SER A 28 43.00 29.41 41.39
C SER A 28 43.19 28.65 42.73
N ARG A 29 42.43 27.55 42.90
CA ARG A 29 42.99 26.21 43.22
C ARG A 29 41.98 25.05 43.00
N THR A 30 42.42 23.81 43.28
CA THR A 30 41.93 22.58 42.65
C THR A 30 41.76 21.42 43.66
N THR A 31 41.06 20.36 43.25
CA THR A 31 41.20 18.91 43.64
C THR A 31 40.39 18.28 44.80
N THR A 32 39.98 17.02 44.52
CA THR A 32 39.77 15.82 45.39
C THR A 32 38.51 15.63 46.29
N ILE A 33 37.70 14.61 45.91
CA ILE A 33 37.05 13.48 46.64
C ILE A 33 36.87 13.53 48.18
N PRO A 34 35.81 12.87 48.71
CA PRO A 34 36.08 11.63 49.47
C PRO A 34 35.11 10.44 49.19
N SER A 35 35.50 9.25 49.64
CA SER A 35 34.70 8.01 49.67
C SER A 35 35.14 7.14 50.87
N THR A 36 34.57 5.92 51.03
CA THR A 36 34.92 4.88 52.05
C THR A 36 34.40 5.13 53.50
N LEU A 37 34.25 4.17 54.43
CA LEU A 37 34.43 2.69 54.47
C LEU A 37 33.74 2.12 55.74
N ASN A 38 33.21 0.87 55.75
CA ASN A 38 33.73 -0.26 56.58
C ASN A 38 32.89 -1.57 56.62
N LEU A 39 33.56 -2.62 57.13
CA LEU A 39 33.28 -4.07 57.21
C LEU A 39 33.01 -4.49 58.71
N PRO A 40 32.94 -5.77 59.20
CA PRO A 40 33.53 -7.00 58.63
C PRO A 40 32.96 -8.44 58.91
N ASN A 41 33.49 -9.39 58.13
CA ASN A 41 33.87 -10.81 58.40
C ASN A 41 32.89 -11.87 58.98
N GLY A 42 32.86 -13.03 58.30
CA GLY A 42 32.43 -14.34 58.83
C GLY A 42 32.50 -15.46 57.76
N VAL A 43 33.02 -16.65 58.10
CA VAL A 43 33.24 -17.79 57.16
C VAL A 43 32.80 -19.10 57.81
N VAL A 44 32.19 -20.04 57.07
CA VAL A 44 32.32 -21.52 57.18
C VAL A 44 31.62 -22.21 55.98
N GLN A 45 31.96 -23.49 55.73
CA GLN A 45 31.49 -24.32 54.61
C GLN A 45 30.29 -25.21 55.01
N GLU A 46 29.51 -25.72 54.05
CA GLU A 46 29.43 -27.17 53.68
C GLU A 46 28.24 -27.51 52.75
N LYS A 47 28.29 -28.71 52.16
CA LYS A 47 27.23 -29.46 51.42
C LYS A 47 27.02 -30.78 52.20
N PRO A 48 25.83 -31.46 52.21
CA PRO A 48 25.33 -32.10 50.98
C PRO A 48 23.81 -32.46 50.93
N LYS A 49 23.41 -33.25 49.89
CA LYS A 49 22.59 -34.50 49.85
C LYS A 49 21.66 -34.88 51.05
N THR A 50 20.53 -35.61 50.93
CA THR A 50 19.90 -36.42 49.84
C THR A 50 18.46 -36.90 50.18
N ASP A 51 17.69 -37.29 49.15
CA ASP A 51 16.71 -38.43 49.04
C ASP A 51 15.45 -38.58 49.96
N THR A 52 14.54 -39.47 49.50
CA THR A 52 13.35 -40.09 50.17
C THR A 52 12.09 -39.23 50.39
N ASP A 53 10.84 -39.71 50.27
CA ASP A 53 10.30 -40.95 49.67
C ASP A 53 8.77 -40.85 49.34
N TYR A 54 8.22 -41.83 48.61
CA TYR A 54 6.78 -42.14 48.40
C TYR A 54 6.21 -43.02 49.57
N PRO A 55 4.94 -43.53 49.62
CA PRO A 55 3.73 -43.37 48.76
C PRO A 55 2.41 -43.14 49.58
N SER A 56 1.23 -43.31 48.91
CA SER A 56 -0.03 -43.96 49.40
C SER A 56 -0.89 -43.30 50.49
N ASP A 57 -2.23 -43.50 50.59
CA ASP A 57 -3.34 -43.98 49.72
C ASP A 57 -4.68 -43.69 50.48
N ILE A 58 -5.83 -44.20 49.99
CA ILE A 58 -7.11 -44.47 50.73
C ILE A 58 -8.02 -43.24 51.04
N ASP A 59 -9.36 -43.25 50.85
CA ASP A 59 -10.27 -43.98 49.91
C ASP A 59 -11.74 -43.47 50.07
N GLU A 60 -12.68 -43.95 49.21
CA GLU A 60 -14.15 -44.11 49.45
C GLU A 60 -15.02 -42.87 49.84
N GLU A 61 -16.38 -42.81 49.75
CA GLU A 61 -17.39 -43.57 48.97
C GLU A 61 -18.67 -42.70 48.69
N VAL A 62 -19.21 -42.80 47.46
CA VAL A 62 -20.61 -43.15 47.09
C VAL A 62 -21.88 -42.35 47.55
N ALA A 63 -22.85 -42.34 46.60
CA ALA A 63 -24.33 -42.21 46.72
C ALA A 63 -25.03 -40.82 46.89
N SER A 64 -26.29 -40.61 46.44
CA SER A 64 -27.09 -41.23 45.35
C SER A 64 -28.47 -40.53 45.19
N ARG A 65 -29.20 -40.78 44.08
CA ARG A 65 -30.70 -40.69 43.93
C ARG A 65 -31.34 -39.28 44.00
N THR A 66 -32.55 -38.96 43.52
CA THR A 66 -33.51 -39.55 42.54
C THR A 66 -34.61 -38.51 42.16
N ALA A 67 -35.32 -38.75 41.05
CA ALA A 67 -36.74 -38.47 40.84
C ALA A 67 -37.26 -37.01 40.66
N SER A 68 -37.76 -36.74 39.45
CA SER A 68 -39.03 -36.00 39.22
C SER A 68 -40.22 -36.85 39.73
N PRO A 69 -41.44 -36.31 39.98
CA PRO A 69 -42.34 -35.94 38.86
C PRO A 69 -43.44 -34.88 39.16
N THR A 70 -44.26 -34.53 38.14
CA THR A 70 -45.75 -34.29 38.12
C THR A 70 -46.46 -33.51 39.26
N THR A 71 -47.53 -32.71 39.09
CA THR A 71 -48.46 -32.37 37.97
C THR A 71 -49.44 -31.26 38.44
N THR A 72 -50.38 -30.84 37.57
CA THR A 72 -51.80 -30.49 37.90
C THR A 72 -52.09 -29.24 38.76
N ASP A 73 -53.16 -28.47 38.57
CA ASP A 73 -54.05 -28.25 37.40
C ASP A 73 -55.00 -27.06 37.73
N PHE A 74 -56.03 -26.84 36.90
CA PHE A 74 -57.18 -25.94 37.08
C PHE A 74 -56.92 -24.42 36.92
N SER A 75 -57.87 -23.62 36.38
CA SER A 75 -58.63 -23.64 35.11
C SER A 75 -59.72 -22.54 35.17
N SER A 76 -60.54 -22.44 34.12
CA SER A 76 -61.83 -21.70 34.04
C SER A 76 -61.73 -20.16 33.95
N SER A 77 -62.52 -19.48 33.09
CA SER A 77 -63.38 -19.99 32.00
C SER A 77 -63.92 -18.85 31.12
N SER A 78 -64.17 -19.17 29.83
CA SER A 78 -65.27 -18.67 28.96
C SER A 78 -65.41 -17.15 28.68
N SER A 79 -65.92 -16.67 27.54
CA SER A 79 -66.21 -17.18 26.17
C SER A 79 -66.68 -15.97 25.31
N SER A 80 -67.10 -15.97 24.04
CA SER A 80 -67.50 -17.01 23.05
C SER A 80 -67.57 -16.42 21.63
N SER A 81 -67.52 -17.28 20.59
CA SER A 81 -68.17 -17.16 19.24
C SER A 81 -67.80 -16.01 18.27
N SER A 82 -67.75 -16.20 16.94
CA SER A 82 -67.84 -17.42 16.10
C SER A 82 -67.48 -17.18 14.61
N SER A 83 -67.12 -18.28 13.91
CA SER A 83 -67.25 -18.65 12.47
C SER A 83 -68.15 -17.80 11.53
N SER A 84 -68.02 -17.77 10.18
CA SER A 84 -67.22 -18.55 9.20
C SER A 84 -67.33 -18.02 7.75
N ASP A 85 -66.37 -18.41 6.89
CA ASP A 85 -66.47 -18.85 5.46
C ASP A 85 -67.06 -17.99 4.30
N ASN A 86 -66.31 -18.03 3.18
CA ASN A 86 -66.72 -18.18 1.76
C ASN A 86 -67.43 -17.06 0.93
N ASN A 87 -66.61 -16.45 0.06
CA ASN A 87 -66.64 -16.60 -1.42
C ASN A 87 -67.63 -15.81 -2.34
N THR A 88 -67.11 -15.46 -3.53
CA THR A 88 -67.79 -15.21 -4.84
C THR A 88 -68.70 -13.97 -5.10
N THR A 89 -68.17 -13.07 -5.94
CA THR A 89 -68.74 -12.47 -7.19
C THR A 89 -70.03 -11.61 -7.23
N GLU A 90 -69.81 -10.36 -7.67
CA GLU A 90 -70.44 -9.67 -8.84
C GLU A 90 -71.77 -8.87 -8.76
N GLU A 91 -71.80 -7.84 -9.64
CA GLU A 91 -72.93 -7.08 -10.24
C GLU A 91 -73.92 -6.32 -9.33
N SER A 92 -74.25 -5.03 -9.51
CA SER A 92 -74.46 -4.25 -10.74
C SER A 92 -74.91 -2.79 -10.42
N ASP A 93 -75.06 -1.97 -11.46
CA ASP A 93 -76.07 -0.90 -11.63
C ASP A 93 -76.08 0.41 -10.78
N ASN A 94 -76.38 1.60 -11.35
CA ASN A 94 -76.42 2.01 -12.76
C ASN A 94 -76.40 3.55 -12.95
N ALA A 95 -75.86 4.00 -14.09
CA ALA A 95 -76.14 5.28 -14.81
C ALA A 95 -75.92 6.63 -14.06
N SER A 96 -75.83 7.82 -14.70
CA SER A 96 -76.24 8.19 -16.07
C SER A 96 -75.42 9.34 -16.69
N ILE A 97 -75.10 9.22 -17.99
CA ILE A 97 -75.35 10.21 -19.07
C ILE A 97 -74.81 11.65 -18.85
N THR A 98 -73.76 12.08 -19.56
CA THR A 98 -73.77 12.66 -20.93
C THR A 98 -72.30 12.91 -21.39
N THR A 99 -71.87 13.23 -22.62
CA THR A 99 -72.13 12.95 -24.07
C THR A 99 -71.03 13.72 -24.84
N SER A 100 -70.58 13.45 -26.08
CA SER A 100 -70.78 12.41 -27.11
C SER A 100 -69.64 12.59 -28.14
N SER A 101 -68.90 11.55 -28.58
CA SER A 101 -69.02 10.85 -29.89
C SER A 101 -68.69 11.72 -31.15
N SER A 102 -68.31 11.26 -32.34
CA SER A 102 -68.04 9.93 -32.97
C SER A 102 -67.55 10.18 -34.43
N SER A 103 -66.85 9.31 -35.19
CA SER A 103 -66.02 8.10 -34.96
C SER A 103 -65.56 7.52 -36.33
N GLN A 104 -64.55 6.63 -36.39
CA GLN A 104 -64.16 5.78 -37.56
C GLN A 104 -63.54 6.53 -38.78
N ALA A 105 -62.82 5.91 -39.74
CA ALA A 105 -61.93 4.73 -39.74
C ALA A 105 -61.12 4.60 -41.06
N ASN A 106 -60.03 3.80 -41.02
CA ASN A 106 -59.39 3.00 -42.10
C ASN A 106 -58.50 3.58 -43.23
N THR A 107 -57.43 2.78 -43.47
CA THR A 107 -56.73 2.42 -44.74
C THR A 107 -55.68 3.32 -45.44
N ALA A 108 -54.44 2.78 -45.47
CA ALA A 108 -53.51 2.68 -46.62
C ALA A 108 -52.71 3.96 -47.05
N VAL A 109 -51.43 3.91 -47.50
CA VAL A 109 -50.46 2.79 -47.65
C VAL A 109 -48.99 3.30 -47.73
N SER A 110 -48.01 2.37 -47.60
CA SER A 110 -46.57 2.41 -48.00
C SER A 110 -45.53 3.34 -47.34
N GLN A 111 -44.50 2.66 -46.77
CA GLN A 111 -43.03 2.83 -46.95
C GLN A 111 -42.18 3.82 -46.10
N ASP A 112 -41.48 3.20 -45.14
CA ASP A 112 -40.00 3.02 -45.07
C ASP A 112 -39.11 3.74 -44.01
N THR A 113 -38.12 2.95 -43.54
CA THR A 113 -36.86 3.28 -42.81
C THR A 113 -36.83 3.73 -41.32
N THR A 114 -36.23 2.85 -40.49
CA THR A 114 -35.28 3.09 -39.36
C THR A 114 -35.61 3.97 -38.14
N SER A 115 -35.63 3.37 -36.93
CA SER A 115 -34.73 3.70 -35.77
C SER A 115 -35.10 2.98 -34.45
N CYS A 116 -34.16 2.96 -33.50
CA CYS A 116 -34.25 2.72 -32.03
C CYS A 116 -34.91 1.43 -31.43
N PRO A 117 -34.23 0.72 -30.50
CA PRO A 117 -34.86 -0.16 -29.52
C PRO A 117 -35.34 0.61 -28.25
N PRO A 118 -36.38 0.14 -27.54
CA PRO A 118 -37.03 0.88 -26.44
C PRO A 118 -36.49 0.56 -25.02
N SER A 119 -36.93 1.39 -24.06
CA SER A 119 -36.63 1.33 -22.63
C SER A 119 -37.10 0.04 -21.91
N PRO A 120 -36.50 -0.34 -20.76
CA PRO A 120 -36.83 -1.57 -20.05
C PRO A 120 -38.20 -1.54 -19.35
N ILE A 121 -38.89 -2.69 -19.37
CA ILE A 121 -40.21 -2.91 -18.75
C ILE A 121 -40.06 -3.39 -17.30
N THR A 122 -40.97 -2.96 -16.42
CA THR A 122 -41.04 -3.40 -15.02
C THR A 122 -42.02 -4.56 -14.81
N SER A 123 -41.75 -5.42 -13.83
CA SER A 123 -42.73 -6.35 -13.23
C SER A 123 -42.49 -6.47 -11.72
N LYS A 124 -43.53 -6.79 -10.93
CA LYS A 124 -43.60 -6.42 -9.50
C LYS A 124 -43.64 -7.60 -8.53
N SER A 125 -42.78 -7.54 -7.50
CA SER A 125 -42.98 -7.96 -6.09
C SER A 125 -41.71 -7.57 -5.30
N SER A 126 -41.67 -7.26 -3.99
CA SER A 126 -42.63 -6.77 -2.98
C SER A 126 -41.82 -6.52 -1.69
N SER A 127 -42.04 -5.52 -0.84
CA SER A 127 -43.20 -4.62 -0.64
C SER A 127 -42.73 -3.13 -0.64
N PRO A 128 -43.38 -2.10 -0.04
CA PRO A 128 -43.00 -0.71 -0.29
C PRO A 128 -41.80 -0.22 0.55
N LEU A 129 -40.80 0.32 -0.15
CA LEU A 129 -39.84 1.28 0.38
C LEU A 129 -40.19 2.67 -0.20
N THR A 130 -40.31 3.68 0.65
CA THR A 130 -40.50 5.07 0.22
C THR A 130 -39.19 5.64 -0.30
N SER A 131 -39.14 6.07 -1.56
CA SER A 131 -38.00 6.81 -2.10
C SER A 131 -37.88 8.17 -1.42
N LYS A 132 -36.74 8.45 -0.76
CA LYS A 132 -36.40 9.77 -0.23
C LYS A 132 -36.33 10.80 -1.37
N SER A 133 -36.63 12.07 -1.07
CA SER A 133 -36.59 13.19 -2.04
C SER A 133 -35.16 13.63 -2.36
N TYR A 134 -34.29 13.60 -1.35
CA TYR A 134 -32.87 13.89 -1.42
C TYR A 134 -32.03 12.67 -1.83
N PRO A 135 -30.86 12.86 -2.46
CA PRO A 135 -29.96 11.75 -2.79
C PRO A 135 -29.45 11.06 -1.50
N LEU A 136 -29.25 9.75 -1.58
CA LEU A 136 -28.55 8.96 -0.57
C LEU A 136 -27.14 8.63 -1.08
N PRO A 137 -26.16 8.32 -0.21
CA PRO A 137 -24.81 8.00 -0.66
C PRO A 137 -24.84 6.73 -1.52
N PRO A 138 -24.03 6.67 -2.60
CA PRO A 138 -23.91 5.46 -3.39
C PRO A 138 -23.44 4.30 -2.51
N PRO A 139 -23.94 3.06 -2.69
CA PRO A 139 -23.54 1.92 -1.88
C PRO A 139 -22.02 1.75 -1.84
N SER A 140 -21.46 1.94 -0.65
CA SER A 140 -20.06 1.72 -0.36
C SER A 140 -19.80 0.22 -0.28
N THR A 141 -18.79 -0.24 -1.02
CA THR A 141 -18.16 -1.54 -0.77
C THR A 141 -17.01 -1.29 0.20
N PRO A 142 -17.05 -1.79 1.44
CA PRO A 142 -15.95 -1.65 2.38
C PRO A 142 -14.67 -2.23 1.76
N LEU A 143 -13.62 -1.42 1.70
CA LEU A 143 -12.34 -1.91 1.22
C LEU A 143 -11.69 -2.74 2.34
N THR A 144 -11.48 -4.02 2.09
CA THR A 144 -10.80 -4.94 3.01
C THR A 144 -9.36 -5.24 2.60
N THR A 145 -9.03 -4.98 1.32
CA THR A 145 -7.70 -5.26 0.76
C THR A 145 -6.78 -4.06 0.84
N ILE A 146 -5.67 -4.19 1.57
CA ILE A 146 -4.58 -3.22 1.56
C ILE A 146 -3.78 -3.38 0.26
N LEU A 147 -3.50 -2.27 -0.42
CA LEU A 147 -2.78 -2.32 -1.70
C LEU A 147 -1.30 -2.69 -1.47
N PRO A 148 -0.65 -3.45 -2.38
CA PRO A 148 0.77 -3.81 -2.26
C PRO A 148 1.75 -2.63 -2.16
N THR A 149 1.30 -1.43 -2.55
CA THR A 149 2.00 -0.17 -2.35
C THR A 149 2.02 0.29 -0.90
N ASP A 150 0.90 0.18 -0.17
CA ASP A 150 0.77 0.68 1.20
C ASP A 150 1.42 -0.24 2.23
N LEU A 151 1.50 -1.55 1.96
CA LEU A 151 2.18 -2.55 2.80
C LEU A 151 3.63 -2.21 3.18
N LYS A 152 4.28 -1.29 2.45
CA LYS A 152 5.67 -0.84 2.69
C LYS A 152 5.75 0.54 3.35
N THR A 153 4.68 1.00 3.98
CA THR A 153 4.56 2.34 4.57
C THR A 153 4.13 2.27 6.04
N PRO A 154 4.23 3.35 6.83
CA PRO A 154 3.60 3.41 8.15
C PRO A 154 2.11 3.05 8.13
N ASP A 155 1.41 3.39 7.05
CA ASP A 155 -0.02 3.18 6.83
C ASP A 155 -0.39 1.73 6.39
N HIS A 156 0.51 0.75 6.56
CA HIS A 156 0.42 -0.63 6.06
C HIS A 156 -0.81 -1.47 6.46
N LEU A 157 -1.71 -0.99 7.31
CA LEU A 157 -2.97 -1.65 7.66
C LEU A 157 -4.21 -0.93 7.08
N ILE A 158 -4.02 0.12 6.28
CA ILE A 158 -5.11 0.95 5.74
C ILE A 158 -5.47 0.52 4.31
N PRO A 159 -6.68 0.00 4.07
CA PRO A 159 -7.16 -0.34 2.74
C PRO A 159 -7.55 0.92 1.95
N ARG A 160 -7.19 1.00 0.68
CA ARG A 160 -7.25 2.23 -0.13
C ARG A 160 -7.71 1.91 -1.56
N ASP A 161 -8.53 2.78 -2.17
CA ASP A 161 -9.08 2.50 -3.51
C ASP A 161 -7.97 2.63 -4.58
N PRO A 162 -7.74 1.61 -5.43
CA PRO A 162 -6.70 1.64 -6.45
C PRO A 162 -6.95 2.67 -7.56
N ARG A 163 -8.16 3.25 -7.66
CA ARG A 163 -8.49 4.33 -8.60
C ARG A 163 -7.94 5.70 -8.17
N LEU A 164 -7.55 5.86 -6.90
CA LEU A 164 -7.05 7.11 -6.34
C LEU A 164 -5.64 7.46 -6.87
N ILE A 165 -5.49 8.65 -7.44
CA ILE A 165 -4.27 9.09 -8.13
C ILE A 165 -3.28 9.68 -7.13
N ARG A 166 -2.14 9.02 -6.91
CA ARG A 166 -1.14 9.43 -5.90
C ARG A 166 -0.34 10.67 -6.30
N LEU A 167 -0.38 11.67 -5.42
CA LEU A 167 0.18 13.02 -5.66
C LEU A 167 1.54 13.25 -4.98
N THR A 168 1.95 12.35 -4.08
CA THR A 168 3.18 12.42 -3.27
C THR A 168 3.98 11.11 -3.29
N GLY A 169 3.80 10.30 -4.34
CA GLY A 169 4.31 8.92 -4.36
C GLY A 169 3.54 8.03 -3.40
N THR A 170 4.21 7.04 -2.81
CA THR A 170 3.56 6.04 -1.94
C THR A 170 3.03 6.65 -0.64
N HIS A 171 3.84 7.48 0.03
CA HIS A 171 3.60 8.03 1.38
C HIS A 171 4.38 9.35 1.56
N PRO A 172 3.87 10.35 2.33
CA PRO A 172 2.58 10.38 3.02
C PRO A 172 1.42 10.37 2.02
N PHE A 173 0.31 9.74 2.38
CA PHE A 173 -0.78 9.50 1.42
C PHE A 173 -1.53 10.80 1.08
N ASN A 174 -1.36 11.25 -0.17
CA ASN A 174 -2.12 12.37 -0.74
C ASN A 174 -2.61 11.96 -2.13
N VAL A 175 -3.92 12.05 -2.35
CA VAL A 175 -4.60 11.52 -3.53
C VAL A 175 -5.83 12.35 -3.90
N GLU A 176 -6.12 12.40 -5.19
CA GLU A 176 -7.44 12.78 -5.72
C GLU A 176 -8.05 11.62 -6.53
N PRO A 177 -9.38 11.48 -6.57
CA PRO A 177 -10.05 10.61 -7.54
C PRO A 177 -9.88 11.15 -8.97
N PRO A 178 -10.03 10.31 -10.02
CA PRO A 178 -10.10 10.78 -11.40
C PRO A 178 -11.28 11.75 -11.58
N LEU A 179 -11.07 12.86 -12.30
CA LEU A 179 -12.07 13.93 -12.42
C LEU A 179 -13.40 13.45 -13.01
N SER A 180 -13.37 12.54 -14.00
CA SER A 180 -14.59 11.95 -14.56
C SER A 180 -15.29 11.07 -13.52
N THR A 181 -14.59 10.15 -12.87
CA THR A 181 -15.15 9.26 -11.84
C THR A 181 -15.71 10.04 -10.62
N LEU A 182 -15.08 11.15 -10.23
CA LEU A 182 -15.62 12.06 -9.21
C LEU A 182 -16.97 12.66 -9.64
N PHE A 183 -17.09 13.03 -10.91
CA PHE A 183 -18.30 13.63 -11.48
C PHE A 183 -19.41 12.60 -11.74
N GLU A 184 -19.04 11.41 -12.23
CA GLU A 184 -19.92 10.25 -12.48
C GLU A 184 -20.66 9.79 -11.21
N HIS A 185 -20.02 9.88 -10.04
CA HIS A 185 -20.65 9.58 -8.75
C HIS A 185 -21.63 10.66 -8.24
N GLY A 186 -21.68 11.83 -8.89
CA GLY A 186 -22.66 12.89 -8.58
C GLY A 186 -22.45 13.54 -7.21
N PHE A 187 -23.55 13.92 -6.55
CA PHE A 187 -23.52 14.84 -5.40
C PHE A 187 -22.78 14.33 -4.16
N LEU A 188 -22.80 13.01 -3.91
CA LEU A 188 -22.11 12.38 -2.76
C LEU A 188 -20.99 11.47 -3.27
N THR A 189 -19.76 11.82 -2.94
CA THR A 189 -18.58 11.02 -3.25
C THR A 189 -18.53 9.78 -2.34
N PRO A 190 -18.33 8.55 -2.86
CA PRO A 190 -18.08 7.36 -2.04
C PRO A 190 -16.94 7.58 -1.03
N GLN A 191 -17.05 6.99 0.16
CA GLN A 191 -16.05 7.20 1.23
C GLN A 191 -14.63 6.81 0.78
N ASN A 192 -14.53 5.73 0.00
CA ASN A 192 -13.29 5.20 -0.56
C ASN A 192 -12.72 6.00 -1.75
N LEU A 193 -13.49 6.90 -2.37
CA LEU A 193 -13.00 7.82 -3.42
C LEU A 193 -12.83 9.26 -2.94
N HIS A 194 -13.32 9.60 -1.74
CA HIS A 194 -13.16 10.93 -1.19
C HIS A 194 -11.67 11.27 -1.05
N TYR A 195 -11.26 12.44 -1.57
CA TYR A 195 -9.84 12.82 -1.64
C TYR A 195 -9.16 12.75 -0.26
N VAL A 196 -7.88 12.34 -0.22
CA VAL A 196 -7.11 12.27 1.03
C VAL A 196 -5.95 13.26 0.98
N ARG A 197 -5.78 14.02 2.06
CA ARG A 197 -4.57 14.77 2.36
C ARG A 197 -4.08 14.33 3.74
N ASN A 198 -2.94 13.63 3.79
CA ASN A 198 -2.18 13.38 5.02
C ASN A 198 -0.87 14.18 4.98
N HIS A 199 -0.53 14.86 6.07
CA HIS A 199 0.76 15.54 6.23
C HIS A 199 1.90 14.57 6.58
N GLY A 200 1.58 13.40 7.14
CA GLY A 200 2.50 12.33 7.54
C GLY A 200 1.77 10.99 7.57
N ALA A 201 2.08 10.17 8.57
CA ALA A 201 1.39 8.91 8.82
C ALA A 201 0.06 9.09 9.56
N VAL A 202 -0.88 8.17 9.32
CA VAL A 202 -2.10 8.06 10.12
C VAL A 202 -1.74 7.55 11.53
N PRO A 203 -2.36 8.04 12.63
CA PRO A 203 -1.94 7.70 13.98
C PRO A 203 -1.99 6.19 14.27
N ALA A 204 -0.91 5.61 14.79
CA ALA A 204 -0.80 4.16 15.00
C ALA A 204 -1.91 3.58 15.91
N SER A 205 -2.39 4.36 16.89
CA SER A 205 -3.52 4.03 17.77
C SER A 205 -4.87 3.91 17.06
N VAL A 206 -4.99 4.43 15.83
CA VAL A 206 -6.16 4.34 14.95
C VAL A 206 -6.00 3.23 13.91
N VAL A 207 -4.76 2.87 13.60
CA VAL A 207 -4.36 1.95 12.51
C VAL A 207 -4.13 0.51 13.01
N SER A 208 -3.77 0.33 14.29
CA SER A 208 -3.34 -0.97 14.84
C SER A 208 -4.07 -1.42 16.10
N GLY A 209 -5.20 -0.78 16.42
CA GLY A 209 -6.02 -1.12 17.59
C GLY A 209 -5.29 -0.99 18.93
N PRO A 210 -5.77 -1.68 19.98
CA PRO A 210 -5.05 -1.80 21.25
C PRO A 210 -3.67 -2.45 21.12
N SER A 211 -2.74 -1.99 21.97
CA SER A 211 -1.64 -2.86 22.41
C SER A 211 -2.22 -4.11 23.10
N PRO A 212 -1.66 -5.33 22.90
CA PRO A 212 -2.13 -6.54 23.56
C PRO A 212 -2.27 -6.44 25.08
N ALA A 213 -1.47 -5.59 25.74
CA ALA A 213 -1.59 -5.32 27.18
C ALA A 213 -2.91 -4.61 27.55
N ALA A 214 -3.43 -3.72 26.69
CA ALA A 214 -4.71 -3.05 26.90
C ALA A 214 -5.89 -4.00 26.60
N ALA A 215 -5.80 -4.79 25.53
CA ALA A 215 -6.80 -5.81 25.21
C ALA A 215 -6.90 -6.90 26.30
N ALA A 216 -5.78 -7.27 26.93
CA ALA A 216 -5.75 -8.18 28.06
C ALA A 216 -6.40 -7.57 29.33
N ALA A 217 -6.18 -6.28 29.60
CA ALA A 217 -6.86 -5.58 30.68
C ALA A 217 -8.38 -5.44 30.45
N ALA A 218 -8.81 -5.37 29.18
CA ALA A 218 -10.22 -5.27 28.76
C ALA A 218 -10.93 -6.64 28.57
N GLY A 219 -10.25 -7.77 28.81
CA GLY A 219 -10.89 -9.09 28.77
C GLY A 219 -11.06 -9.74 27.38
N GLY A 220 -10.37 -9.24 26.34
CA GLY A 220 -10.10 -10.03 25.13
C GLY A 220 -11.27 -10.33 24.18
N ARG A 221 -12.23 -9.41 24.01
CA ARG A 221 -13.28 -9.50 22.97
C ARG A 221 -12.91 -8.69 21.72
N ALA A 222 -13.52 -8.99 20.57
CA ALA A 222 -13.48 -8.09 19.40
C ALA A 222 -14.14 -6.73 19.72
N GLU A 223 -15.17 -6.76 20.57
CA GLU A 223 -15.78 -5.57 21.20
C GLU A 223 -14.72 -4.65 21.82
N ALA A 224 -13.58 -5.16 22.32
CA ALA A 224 -12.55 -4.34 22.98
C ALA A 224 -11.77 -3.40 22.05
N GLU A 225 -11.72 -3.63 20.73
CA GLU A 225 -11.11 -2.66 19.79
C GLU A 225 -12.09 -1.53 19.43
N GLU A 226 -13.36 -1.88 19.21
CA GLU A 226 -14.44 -0.92 19.01
C GLU A 226 -14.66 -0.09 20.29
N ASP A 227 -14.71 -0.73 21.46
CA ASP A 227 -14.79 -0.09 22.77
C ASP A 227 -13.64 0.89 23.02
N LEU A 228 -12.40 0.60 22.58
CA LEU A 228 -11.27 1.51 22.77
C LEU A 228 -11.25 2.69 21.76
N LEU A 229 -11.95 2.54 20.63
CA LEU A 229 -12.22 3.66 19.71
C LEU A 229 -13.41 4.49 20.19
N LEU A 230 -14.40 3.88 20.84
CA LEU A 230 -15.48 4.56 21.56
C LEU A 230 -14.94 5.28 22.82
N ASP A 231 -13.98 4.69 23.52
CA ASP A 231 -13.29 5.29 24.67
C ASP A 231 -12.15 6.25 24.25
N TRP A 232 -12.04 6.58 22.96
CA TRP A 232 -11.18 7.66 22.49
C TRP A 232 -11.68 9.00 23.03
N GLU A 233 -10.89 9.62 23.92
CA GLU A 233 -11.24 10.91 24.51
C GLU A 233 -10.62 12.10 23.77
N PHE A 234 -11.35 13.21 23.71
CA PHE A 234 -10.81 14.54 23.41
C PHE A 234 -11.19 15.54 24.52
N THR A 235 -10.41 16.61 24.67
CA THR A 235 -10.64 17.66 25.68
C THR A 235 -11.20 18.95 25.08
N VAL A 236 -11.95 19.70 25.90
CA VAL A 236 -12.33 21.10 25.64
C VAL A 236 -11.78 21.95 26.78
N GLU A 237 -10.81 22.82 26.49
CA GLU A 237 -10.00 23.48 27.52
C GLU A 237 -9.58 24.91 27.14
N GLY A 238 -8.67 25.51 27.92
CA GLY A 238 -8.21 26.89 27.74
C GLY A 238 -9.13 27.92 28.41
N LEU A 239 -9.58 28.92 27.67
CA LEU A 239 -10.44 30.00 28.17
C LEU A 239 -11.92 29.61 28.21
N VAL A 240 -12.24 28.60 29.02
CA VAL A 240 -13.59 28.08 29.28
C VAL A 240 -13.89 28.13 30.79
N GLU A 241 -15.17 28.22 31.16
CA GLU A 241 -15.62 28.12 32.57
C GLU A 241 -15.62 26.67 33.04
N ASN A 242 -16.08 25.77 32.16
CA ASN A 242 -16.20 24.33 32.38
C ASN A 242 -15.29 23.59 31.38
N PRO A 243 -14.07 23.18 31.75
CA PRO A 243 -13.30 22.25 30.94
C PRO A 243 -14.05 20.92 30.78
N LEU A 244 -14.10 20.37 29.58
CA LEU A 244 -14.76 19.09 29.27
C LEU A 244 -13.72 18.04 28.84
N LYS A 245 -14.07 16.77 29.04
CA LYS A 245 -13.37 15.60 28.54
C LYS A 245 -14.45 14.65 28.05
N ILE A 246 -14.48 14.38 26.75
CA ILE A 246 -15.59 13.72 26.05
C ILE A 246 -15.02 12.50 25.33
N SER A 247 -15.59 11.32 25.55
CA SER A 247 -15.29 10.12 24.75
C SER A 247 -16.18 10.05 23.51
N VAL A 248 -15.77 9.30 22.48
CA VAL A 248 -16.62 9.05 21.30
C VAL A 248 -17.91 8.30 21.71
N ARG A 249 -17.86 7.44 22.72
CA ARG A 249 -19.02 6.78 23.34
C ARG A 249 -20.01 7.79 23.93
N GLU A 250 -19.52 8.82 24.60
CA GLU A 250 -20.36 9.91 25.11
C GLU A 250 -20.93 10.72 23.94
N LEU A 251 -20.10 11.10 22.97
CA LEU A 251 -20.47 11.89 21.79
C LEU A 251 -21.58 11.23 20.94
N MET A 252 -21.59 9.90 20.87
CA MET A 252 -22.58 9.09 20.17
C MET A 252 -23.85 8.80 20.99
N SER A 253 -23.88 9.17 22.28
CA SER A 253 -25.04 8.91 23.15
C SER A 253 -26.09 10.01 23.04
N GLU A 254 -27.28 9.64 22.55
CA GLU A 254 -28.48 10.49 22.48
C GLU A 254 -28.92 11.01 23.87
N GLU A 255 -28.55 10.34 24.97
CA GLU A 255 -28.78 10.82 26.34
C GLU A 255 -27.89 12.02 26.73
N GLN A 256 -26.78 12.23 26.02
CA GLN A 256 -25.78 13.27 26.33
C GLN A 256 -25.71 14.37 25.26
N TRP A 257 -25.93 14.03 23.99
CA TRP A 257 -25.73 14.92 22.86
C TRP A 257 -26.71 14.65 21.70
N GLU A 258 -27.38 15.70 21.23
CA GLU A 258 -28.12 15.65 19.97
C GLU A 258 -27.14 15.52 18.80
N ASN A 259 -27.33 14.46 18.00
CA ASN A 259 -26.54 14.22 16.80
C ASN A 259 -27.27 14.74 15.56
N VAL A 260 -26.52 15.35 14.65
CA VAL A 260 -27.02 16.00 13.44
C VAL A 260 -26.31 15.49 12.19
N THR A 261 -27.05 15.45 11.08
CA THR A 261 -26.58 14.93 9.79
C THR A 261 -26.87 15.95 8.68
N TYR A 262 -25.87 16.33 7.91
CA TYR A 262 -26.02 17.14 6.69
C TYR A 262 -24.84 16.97 5.74
N PRO A 263 -25.01 17.26 4.43
CA PRO A 263 -23.94 17.13 3.46
C PRO A 263 -22.97 18.32 3.57
N VAL A 264 -21.67 18.06 3.37
CA VAL A 264 -20.62 19.09 3.32
C VAL A 264 -19.59 18.73 2.26
N THR A 265 -19.25 19.69 1.40
CA THR A 265 -18.09 19.58 0.49
C THR A 265 -16.82 19.99 1.21
N LEU A 266 -15.86 19.07 1.32
CA LEU A 266 -14.49 19.38 1.74
C LEU A 266 -13.64 19.68 0.51
N VAL A 267 -12.83 20.74 0.59
CA VAL A 267 -11.95 21.19 -0.50
C VAL A 267 -10.53 21.38 0.04
N CYS A 268 -9.54 20.79 -0.63
CA CYS A 268 -8.13 21.03 -0.33
C CYS A 268 -7.75 22.48 -0.69
N ALA A 269 -7.02 23.17 0.21
CA ALA A 269 -6.45 24.48 -0.10
C ALA A 269 -5.52 24.45 -1.34
N GLY A 270 -4.94 23.28 -1.65
CA GLY A 270 -4.13 23.04 -2.83
C GLY A 270 -4.88 22.59 -4.08
N ASN A 271 -6.22 22.60 -4.11
CA ASN A 271 -6.96 22.22 -5.31
C ASN A 271 -6.56 23.09 -6.52
N ARG A 272 -6.50 22.48 -7.71
CA ARG A 272 -6.01 23.10 -8.96
C ARG A 272 -4.55 23.59 -8.91
N ARG A 273 -3.71 23.11 -7.98
CA ARG A 273 -2.30 23.56 -7.87
C ARG A 273 -1.44 23.28 -9.10
N LYS A 274 -1.66 22.17 -9.84
CA LYS A 274 -0.81 21.84 -11.00
C LYS A 274 -0.84 22.97 -12.03
N GLU A 275 -1.97 23.65 -12.21
CA GLU A 275 -2.06 24.84 -13.06
C GLU A 275 -1.07 25.95 -12.64
N GLN A 276 -0.96 26.25 -11.34
CA GLN A 276 0.03 27.21 -10.84
C GLN A 276 1.46 26.72 -11.06
N ASN A 277 1.72 25.43 -10.76
CA ASN A 277 3.03 24.81 -10.99
C ASN A 277 3.44 24.80 -12.48
N MET A 278 2.47 24.79 -13.40
CA MET A 278 2.74 24.94 -14.83
C MET A 278 3.17 26.35 -15.20
N VAL A 279 2.62 27.40 -14.58
CA VAL A 279 3.12 28.77 -14.73
C VAL A 279 4.52 28.88 -14.09
N ARG A 280 4.61 28.73 -12.76
CA ARG A 280 5.85 28.79 -11.98
C ARG A 280 5.79 27.78 -10.82
N LYS A 281 6.85 26.98 -10.63
CA LYS A 281 6.86 25.88 -9.65
C LYS A 281 6.73 26.43 -8.22
N SER A 282 5.65 26.09 -7.53
CA SER A 282 5.43 26.40 -6.11
C SER A 282 6.12 25.36 -5.20
N LYS A 283 6.10 25.59 -3.88
CA LYS A 283 6.55 24.60 -2.89
C LYS A 283 5.60 23.38 -2.75
N GLY A 284 4.40 23.44 -3.32
CA GLY A 284 3.36 22.42 -3.14
C GLY A 284 3.30 21.37 -4.26
N PHE A 285 3.02 20.12 -3.89
CA PHE A 285 2.80 19.01 -4.84
C PHE A 285 1.50 19.18 -5.66
N SER A 286 1.52 18.68 -6.90
CA SER A 286 0.57 19.03 -7.97
C SER A 286 -0.77 18.28 -7.93
N TRP A 287 -1.76 18.84 -7.24
CA TRP A 287 -3.18 18.49 -7.43
C TRP A 287 -3.68 18.88 -8.83
N GLY A 288 -4.51 18.05 -9.43
CA GLY A 288 -5.38 18.41 -10.55
C GLY A 288 -6.60 19.19 -10.04
N ALA A 289 -7.76 18.97 -10.66
CA ALA A 289 -8.99 19.68 -10.31
C ALA A 289 -9.84 18.96 -9.23
N ALA A 290 -9.54 17.68 -8.97
CA ALA A 290 -10.33 16.79 -8.12
C ALA A 290 -9.90 16.79 -6.64
N GLY A 291 -9.18 17.83 -6.18
CA GLY A 291 -8.80 18.04 -4.78
C GLY A 291 -9.96 18.47 -3.87
N LEU A 292 -11.14 17.90 -4.07
CA LEU A 292 -12.37 18.10 -3.31
C LEU A 292 -13.25 16.85 -3.36
N SER A 293 -14.15 16.70 -2.39
CA SER A 293 -15.17 15.66 -2.38
C SER A 293 -16.30 16.02 -1.39
N THR A 294 -17.47 15.42 -1.56
CA THR A 294 -18.67 15.73 -0.76
C THR A 294 -19.19 14.48 -0.07
N ALA A 295 -19.58 14.59 1.19
CA ALA A 295 -20.13 13.49 1.98
C ALA A 295 -21.21 13.99 2.94
N LEU A 296 -22.08 13.09 3.38
CA LEU A 296 -22.93 13.32 4.55
C LEU A 296 -22.07 13.09 5.80
N TRP A 297 -22.01 14.07 6.69
CA TRP A 297 -21.31 13.94 7.97
C TRP A 297 -22.32 13.82 9.10
N THR A 298 -22.06 12.97 10.08
CA THR A 298 -22.90 12.84 11.29
C THR A 298 -22.05 12.97 12.55
N GLY A 299 -22.57 13.75 13.49
CA GLY A 299 -21.90 14.04 14.76
C GLY A 299 -22.59 15.17 15.52
N VAL A 300 -21.86 15.77 16.46
CA VAL A 300 -22.40 16.78 17.37
C VAL A 300 -21.92 18.18 16.97
N SER A 301 -22.83 19.15 17.06
CA SER A 301 -22.55 20.57 16.83
C SER A 301 -21.44 21.10 17.76
N LEU A 302 -20.44 21.75 17.18
CA LEU A 302 -19.35 22.37 17.96
C LEU A 302 -19.86 23.54 18.81
N ALA A 303 -20.93 24.22 18.36
CA ALA A 303 -21.53 25.32 19.10
C ALA A 303 -22.11 24.84 20.45
N ASP A 304 -22.68 23.63 20.48
CA ASP A 304 -23.31 23.06 21.69
C ASP A 304 -22.27 22.46 22.64
N ILE A 305 -21.22 21.81 22.09
CA ILE A 305 -20.04 21.40 22.85
C ILE A 305 -19.40 22.61 23.56
N LEU A 306 -19.22 23.71 22.83
CA LEU A 306 -18.70 24.94 23.39
C LEU A 306 -19.70 25.61 24.36
N ALA A 307 -21.01 25.57 24.10
CA ALA A 307 -22.02 26.13 25.01
C ALA A 307 -21.98 25.44 26.39
N ARG A 308 -21.82 24.11 26.44
CA ARG A 308 -21.62 23.33 27.69
C ARG A 308 -20.32 23.74 28.41
N ALA A 309 -19.27 24.04 27.65
CA ALA A 309 -17.97 24.49 28.16
C ALA A 309 -17.94 25.97 28.64
N LYS A 310 -18.81 26.82 28.09
CA LYS A 310 -18.91 28.29 28.33
C LYS A 310 -17.59 29.07 28.09
N PRO A 311 -17.33 29.55 26.86
CA PRO A 311 -16.15 30.32 26.52
C PRO A 311 -16.08 31.67 27.27
N LEU A 312 -14.94 31.95 27.90
CA LEU A 312 -14.70 33.15 28.71
C LEU A 312 -14.39 34.38 27.84
N THR A 313 -15.37 34.78 27.00
CA THR A 313 -15.29 35.94 26.08
C THR A 313 -14.87 37.23 26.79
N LYS A 314 -15.42 37.50 27.98
CA LYS A 314 -15.04 38.62 28.86
C LYS A 314 -13.56 38.60 29.31
N ARG A 315 -12.90 37.44 29.27
CA ARG A 315 -11.45 37.28 29.51
C ARG A 315 -10.63 37.20 28.21
N GLY A 316 -11.23 37.51 27.07
CA GLY A 316 -10.57 37.65 25.77
C GLY A 316 -10.59 36.40 24.88
N ALA A 317 -11.42 35.40 25.17
CA ALA A 317 -11.63 34.26 24.26
C ALA A 317 -12.13 34.73 22.88
N LYS A 318 -11.44 34.32 21.80
CA LYS A 318 -11.68 34.77 20.42
C LYS A 318 -11.47 33.69 19.36
N TYR A 319 -10.68 32.66 19.65
CA TYR A 319 -10.36 31.57 18.73
C TYR A 319 -10.59 30.23 19.41
N VAL A 320 -10.76 29.19 18.60
CA VAL A 320 -10.84 27.80 18.99
C VAL A 320 -9.76 27.06 18.20
N CYS A 321 -8.73 26.60 18.90
CA CYS A 321 -7.67 25.79 18.35
C CYS A 321 -8.06 24.30 18.39
N PHE A 322 -7.59 23.53 17.42
CA PHE A 322 -7.79 22.09 17.31
C PHE A 322 -6.42 21.42 17.14
N GLU A 323 -6.19 20.28 17.81
CA GLU A 323 -4.99 19.45 17.63
C GLU A 323 -5.36 17.98 17.42
N GLY A 324 -4.71 17.35 16.44
CA GLY A 324 -4.85 15.93 16.10
C GLY A 324 -3.91 15.01 16.90
N ALA A 325 -3.94 13.72 16.56
CA ALA A 325 -3.08 12.68 17.14
C ALA A 325 -1.92 12.25 16.21
N ASP A 326 -1.74 12.91 15.06
CA ASP A 326 -0.72 12.55 14.08
C ASP A 326 0.69 13.03 14.48
N GLN A 327 1.70 12.22 14.14
CA GLN A 327 3.09 12.50 14.49
C GLN A 327 3.83 12.96 13.24
N LEU A 328 4.10 14.26 13.16
CA LEU A 328 4.73 14.91 12.00
C LEU A 328 6.09 15.53 12.39
N PRO A 329 6.99 15.84 11.42
CA PRO A 329 8.32 16.37 11.71
C PRO A 329 8.37 17.67 12.53
N ASN A 330 7.29 18.45 12.56
CA ASN A 330 7.18 19.70 13.32
C ASN A 330 6.14 19.62 14.47
N GLY A 331 5.88 18.41 14.99
CA GLY A 331 4.87 18.12 16.02
C GLY A 331 3.52 17.72 15.44
N VAL A 332 2.47 17.67 16.27
CA VAL A 332 1.12 17.27 15.84
C VAL A 332 0.49 18.28 14.88
N TYR A 333 -0.44 17.85 14.01
CA TYR A 333 -1.20 18.81 13.21
C TYR A 333 -2.13 19.64 14.10
N GLY A 334 -1.92 20.96 14.11
CA GLY A 334 -2.72 21.89 14.89
C GLY A 334 -3.11 23.12 14.10
N THR A 335 -4.29 23.67 14.39
CA THR A 335 -4.85 24.82 13.66
C THR A 335 -5.91 25.53 14.48
N SER A 336 -6.55 26.58 13.97
CA SER A 336 -7.67 27.25 14.64
C SER A 336 -8.76 27.75 13.71
N VAL A 337 -9.94 27.99 14.26
CA VAL A 337 -11.03 28.80 13.70
C VAL A 337 -11.41 29.93 14.67
N LYS A 338 -12.19 30.92 14.21
CA LYS A 338 -12.69 32.01 15.05
C LYS A 338 -13.82 31.51 15.94
N LEU A 339 -13.80 31.85 17.22
CA LEU A 339 -14.83 31.46 18.20
C LEU A 339 -16.23 31.94 17.77
N ALA A 340 -16.32 33.13 17.16
CA ALA A 340 -17.58 33.65 16.64
C ALA A 340 -18.19 32.79 15.52
N TRP A 341 -17.38 32.02 14.78
CA TRP A 341 -17.87 31.06 13.78
C TRP A 341 -18.13 29.68 14.40
N ALA A 342 -17.35 29.28 15.40
CA ALA A 342 -17.57 28.03 16.15
C ALA A 342 -18.84 28.05 17.02
N MET A 343 -19.32 29.23 17.40
CA MET A 343 -20.59 29.46 18.11
C MET A 343 -21.76 29.85 17.18
N ASP A 344 -21.50 30.11 15.90
CA ASP A 344 -22.54 30.50 14.93
C ASP A 344 -23.17 29.23 14.36
N PRO A 345 -24.44 28.92 14.69
CA PRO A 345 -25.06 27.69 14.23
C PRO A 345 -25.14 27.68 12.70
N HIS A 346 -25.30 28.83 12.01
CA HIS A 346 -25.36 28.91 10.54
C HIS A 346 -24.07 28.47 9.83
N LYS A 347 -22.93 28.36 10.55
CA LYS A 347 -21.67 27.83 10.00
C LYS A 347 -21.57 26.30 10.04
N GLY A 348 -22.45 25.61 10.76
CA GLY A 348 -22.55 24.14 10.72
C GLY A 348 -21.28 23.38 11.11
N ILE A 349 -20.44 23.96 11.97
CA ILE A 349 -19.19 23.29 12.39
C ILE A 349 -19.54 22.17 13.37
N MET A 350 -19.09 20.94 13.09
CA MET A 350 -19.39 19.76 13.90
C MET A 350 -18.13 18.96 14.28
N VAL A 351 -18.26 18.15 15.32
CA VAL A 351 -17.34 17.06 15.69
C VAL A 351 -17.98 15.75 15.22
N ALA A 352 -17.45 15.18 14.14
CA ALA A 352 -18.05 14.07 13.39
C ALA A 352 -17.42 12.72 13.73
N HIS A 353 -18.26 11.67 13.79
CA HIS A 353 -17.87 10.26 13.99
C HIS A 353 -18.28 9.34 12.83
N LYS A 354 -19.21 9.78 11.96
CA LYS A 354 -19.59 9.06 10.73
C LYS A 354 -19.49 9.91 9.47
N MET A 355 -19.32 9.23 8.35
CA MET A 355 -19.18 9.79 7.00
C MET A 355 -19.89 8.88 5.99
N ASN A 356 -20.90 9.40 5.29
CA ASN A 356 -21.85 8.67 4.46
C ASN A 356 -22.64 7.57 5.20
N GLY A 357 -22.75 7.67 6.53
CA GLY A 357 -23.46 6.73 7.39
C GLY A 357 -22.60 5.61 7.98
N GLU A 358 -21.42 5.38 7.40
CA GLU A 358 -20.37 4.50 7.93
C GLU A 358 -19.51 5.25 8.96
N GLU A 359 -18.74 4.52 9.78
CA GLU A 359 -17.64 5.12 10.56
C GLU A 359 -16.67 5.92 9.66
N LEU A 360 -15.94 6.87 10.25
CA LEU A 360 -14.81 7.47 9.55
C LEU A 360 -13.76 6.43 9.15
N HIS A 361 -13.30 6.45 7.89
CA HIS A 361 -12.07 5.76 7.49
C HIS A 361 -10.86 6.26 8.30
N PRO A 362 -9.81 5.45 8.55
CA PRO A 362 -8.56 5.92 9.16
C PRO A 362 -7.95 7.13 8.45
N ASP A 363 -7.92 7.16 7.10
CA ASP A 363 -7.46 8.33 6.34
C ASP A 363 -8.37 9.58 6.50
N HIS A 364 -9.64 9.39 6.85
CA HIS A 364 -10.63 10.48 6.98
C HIS A 364 -10.83 10.96 8.43
N GLY A 365 -10.19 10.31 9.41
CA GLY A 365 -10.06 10.83 10.77
C GLY A 365 -10.58 9.93 11.90
N ARG A 366 -10.77 8.62 11.68
CA ARG A 366 -11.24 7.65 12.70
C ARG A 366 -10.57 7.83 14.08
N PRO A 367 -11.29 7.72 15.20
CA PRO A 367 -12.74 7.63 15.31
C PRO A 367 -13.47 8.99 15.19
N VAL A 368 -12.76 10.11 15.35
CA VAL A 368 -13.39 11.45 15.46
C VAL A 368 -12.59 12.58 14.81
N ARG A 369 -13.28 13.48 14.12
CA ARG A 369 -12.71 14.68 13.46
C ARG A 369 -13.54 15.94 13.69
N VAL A 370 -12.96 17.10 13.40
CA VAL A 370 -13.72 18.33 13.11
C VAL A 370 -14.10 18.37 11.63
N VAL A 371 -15.30 18.87 11.33
CA VAL A 371 -15.77 19.24 9.98
C VAL A 371 -16.18 20.72 10.01
N VAL A 372 -15.60 21.51 9.11
CA VAL A 372 -15.79 22.98 9.03
C VAL A 372 -16.36 23.36 7.65
N PRO A 373 -17.70 23.49 7.50
CA PRO A 373 -18.32 23.81 6.21
C PRO A 373 -17.85 25.13 5.59
N GLY A 374 -17.74 25.14 4.25
CA GLY A 374 -17.34 26.32 3.49
C GLY A 374 -15.91 26.82 3.72
N GLN A 375 -15.08 26.11 4.50
CA GLN A 375 -13.68 26.43 4.73
C GLN A 375 -12.76 25.37 4.10
N ILE A 376 -11.48 25.68 3.94
CA ILE A 376 -10.51 24.68 3.47
C ILE A 376 -10.45 23.47 4.42
N GLY A 377 -10.27 22.28 3.86
CA GLY A 377 -10.13 21.02 4.61
C GLY A 377 -9.00 21.04 5.65
N GLY A 378 -8.00 21.92 5.50
CA GLY A 378 -6.94 22.16 6.50
C GLY A 378 -7.43 22.77 7.82
N ARG A 379 -8.68 23.27 7.92
CA ARG A 379 -9.28 23.64 9.21
C ARG A 379 -10.15 22.52 9.82
N SER A 380 -10.46 21.47 9.05
CA SER A 380 -11.23 20.30 9.47
C SER A 380 -10.30 19.20 10.02
N VAL A 381 -9.70 19.45 11.20
CA VAL A 381 -8.68 18.58 11.82
C VAL A 381 -9.17 17.15 12.05
N LYS A 382 -8.35 16.17 11.66
CA LYS A 382 -8.59 14.73 11.79
C LYS A 382 -7.98 14.17 13.08
N TRP A 383 -8.47 13.02 13.55
CA TRP A 383 -7.92 12.31 14.71
C TRP A 383 -7.88 13.18 15.97
N LEU A 384 -8.98 13.87 16.24
CA LEU A 384 -9.04 14.99 17.19
C LEU A 384 -8.71 14.56 18.62
N LYS A 385 -7.81 15.30 19.29
CA LYS A 385 -7.47 15.12 20.72
C LYS A 385 -7.80 16.32 21.60
N ARG A 386 -7.71 17.55 21.07
CA ARG A 386 -7.85 18.77 21.89
C ARG A 386 -8.60 19.87 21.16
N ILE A 387 -9.50 20.53 21.87
CA ILE A 387 -10.20 21.77 21.49
C ILE A 387 -9.81 22.83 22.53
N VAL A 388 -9.00 23.82 22.16
CA VAL A 388 -8.44 24.81 23.09
C VAL A 388 -8.95 26.21 22.77
N VAL A 389 -9.68 26.84 23.69
CA VAL A 389 -10.22 28.20 23.50
C VAL A 389 -9.15 29.24 23.87
N THR A 390 -8.80 30.13 22.94
CA THR A 390 -7.62 31.01 23.02
C THR A 390 -7.94 32.48 22.73
N ARG A 391 -6.96 33.38 23.00
CA ARG A 391 -7.06 34.83 22.70
C ARG A 391 -6.66 35.20 21.28
N GLY A 392 -5.72 34.46 20.71
CA GLY A 392 -5.19 34.62 19.35
C GLY A 392 -5.31 33.30 18.56
N PRO A 393 -4.90 33.29 17.29
CA PRO A 393 -4.89 32.08 16.46
C PRO A 393 -3.97 31.00 17.03
N SER A 394 -3.96 29.83 16.37
CA SER A 394 -3.08 28.72 16.73
C SER A 394 -1.62 29.05 16.41
N GLU A 395 -0.76 28.95 17.43
CA GLU A 395 0.71 29.06 17.30
C GLU A 395 1.37 27.77 16.76
N ASN A 396 0.58 26.73 16.43
CA ASN A 396 1.10 25.48 15.87
C ASN A 396 1.77 25.73 14.50
N TRP A 397 2.88 25.03 14.25
CA TRP A 397 3.69 25.17 13.04
C TRP A 397 2.87 25.07 11.75
N TYR A 398 1.90 24.14 11.69
CA TYR A 398 1.05 23.91 10.52
C TYR A 398 -0.08 24.94 10.34
N HIS A 399 -0.29 25.82 11.32
CA HIS A 399 -1.12 27.01 11.17
C HIS A 399 -0.32 28.21 10.65
N VAL A 400 0.95 28.33 11.04
CA VAL A 400 1.83 29.45 10.64
C VAL A 400 2.42 29.23 9.25
N PHE A 401 3.06 28.08 9.00
CA PHE A 401 3.90 27.84 7.81
C PHE A 401 3.21 27.01 6.70
N ASP A 402 1.93 26.68 6.84
CA ASP A 402 1.11 26.01 5.83
C ASP A 402 -0.31 26.63 5.80
N ASN A 403 -1.08 26.37 4.74
CA ASN A 403 -2.45 26.85 4.56
C ASN A 403 -2.58 28.39 4.58
N ARG A 404 -1.67 29.07 3.86
CA ARG A 404 -1.66 30.53 3.64
C ARG A 404 -1.56 30.90 2.15
N VAL A 405 -2.20 31.99 1.75
CA VAL A 405 -1.97 32.67 0.45
C VAL A 405 -1.15 33.93 0.73
N LEU A 406 0.17 33.81 0.60
CA LEU A 406 1.09 34.94 0.75
C LEU A 406 0.96 35.94 -0.42
N PRO A 407 1.41 37.20 -0.24
CA PRO A 407 1.51 38.16 -1.34
C PRO A 407 2.25 37.58 -2.55
N ALA A 408 1.70 37.74 -3.76
CA ALA A 408 2.27 37.19 -5.00
C ALA A 408 3.68 37.74 -5.35
N THR A 409 4.14 38.78 -4.67
CA THR A 409 5.53 39.28 -4.74
C THR A 409 6.54 38.33 -4.08
N VAL A 410 6.11 37.52 -3.11
CA VAL A 410 7.01 36.68 -2.30
C VAL A 410 7.48 35.45 -3.09
N GLY A 411 8.80 35.28 -3.17
CA GLY A 411 9.44 34.16 -3.87
C GLY A 411 9.41 32.81 -3.13
N PRO A 412 9.58 31.67 -3.83
CA PRO A 412 9.82 30.37 -3.20
C PRO A 412 11.09 30.35 -2.32
N GLU A 413 12.13 31.08 -2.71
CA GLU A 413 13.41 31.17 -1.99
C GLU A 413 13.25 32.03 -0.73
N GLU A 414 12.86 33.29 -0.92
CA GLU A 414 12.54 34.30 0.11
C GLU A 414 11.62 33.75 1.23
N SER A 415 10.55 33.05 0.88
CA SER A 415 9.64 32.41 1.85
C SER A 415 10.25 31.23 2.64
N GLY A 416 11.50 30.85 2.35
CA GLY A 416 12.30 29.92 3.15
C GLY A 416 13.34 30.63 4.04
N GLU A 417 13.51 31.94 3.92
CA GLU A 417 14.46 32.70 4.72
C GLU A 417 14.04 32.81 6.19
N LYS A 418 15.02 32.68 7.09
CA LYS A 418 14.83 32.77 8.55
C LYS A 418 14.97 34.21 9.05
N THR A 419 14.38 35.16 8.34
CA THR A 419 14.36 36.58 8.73
C THR A 419 13.15 36.91 9.59
N ARG A 420 13.27 37.90 10.48
CA ARG A 420 12.17 38.38 11.31
C ARG A 420 11.01 38.96 10.48
N GLU A 421 11.32 39.51 9.31
CA GLU A 421 10.33 40.02 8.36
C GLU A 421 9.51 38.89 7.76
N MET A 422 10.16 37.83 7.25
CA MET A 422 9.43 36.68 6.69
C MET A 422 8.70 35.86 7.75
N GLU A 423 9.22 35.74 8.99
CA GLU A 423 8.42 35.19 10.09
C GLU A 423 7.18 36.07 10.37
N GLY A 424 7.32 37.39 10.29
CA GLY A 424 6.19 38.33 10.39
C GLY A 424 5.15 38.13 9.29
N VAL A 425 5.57 37.91 8.04
CA VAL A 425 4.70 37.59 6.90
C VAL A 425 3.97 36.26 7.12
N TRP A 426 4.68 35.21 7.55
CA TRP A 426 4.07 33.91 7.86
C TRP A 426 3.06 33.98 9.03
N ARG A 427 3.29 34.85 10.02
CA ARG A 427 2.40 35.04 11.18
C ARG A 427 1.24 36.00 10.95
N ASP A 428 1.16 36.65 9.79
CA ASP A 428 0.09 37.60 9.48
C ASP A 428 -1.21 36.88 9.10
N GLU A 429 -2.22 36.97 9.97
CA GLU A 429 -3.55 36.38 9.77
C GLU A 429 -4.32 36.93 8.56
N ARG A 430 -3.86 38.01 7.92
CA ARG A 430 -4.42 38.46 6.64
C ARG A 430 -4.17 37.45 5.51
N TYR A 431 -3.17 36.59 5.65
CA TYR A 431 -2.80 35.56 4.66
C TYR A 431 -3.27 34.15 5.06
N ALA A 432 -3.77 33.96 6.29
CA ALA A 432 -4.33 32.70 6.75
C ALA A 432 -5.64 32.35 6.01
N ILE A 433 -5.68 31.19 5.36
CA ILE A 433 -6.88 30.76 4.64
C ILE A 433 -7.93 30.24 5.63
N TYR A 434 -9.18 30.68 5.48
CA TYR A 434 -10.31 30.17 6.26
C TYR A 434 -11.43 29.75 5.30
N ASP A 435 -12.41 30.62 5.04
CA ASP A 435 -13.43 30.45 4.00
C ASP A 435 -12.81 30.21 2.62
N LEU A 436 -13.43 29.34 1.83
CA LEU A 436 -13.08 29.11 0.42
C LEU A 436 -13.40 30.35 -0.45
N ASN A 437 -12.70 30.47 -1.57
CA ASN A 437 -13.11 31.35 -2.67
C ASN A 437 -14.09 30.62 -3.61
N VAL A 438 -14.82 31.40 -4.40
CA VAL A 438 -15.68 30.88 -5.47
C VAL A 438 -14.83 30.21 -6.56
N ASN A 439 -15.21 29.02 -7.01
CA ASN A 439 -14.47 28.22 -7.99
C ASN A 439 -15.43 27.38 -8.86
N SER A 440 -15.04 27.04 -10.08
CA SER A 440 -15.79 26.18 -11.00
C SER A 440 -14.85 25.45 -11.96
N VAL A 441 -15.30 24.29 -12.42
CA VAL A 441 -14.54 23.34 -13.25
C VAL A 441 -15.46 22.72 -14.30
N VAL A 442 -14.92 22.47 -15.49
CA VAL A 442 -15.56 21.66 -16.53
C VAL A 442 -15.18 20.20 -16.30
N CYS A 443 -16.17 19.30 -16.30
CA CYS A 443 -15.96 17.85 -16.23
C CYS A 443 -16.28 17.17 -17.58
N GLU A 444 -17.24 17.71 -18.33
CA GLU A 444 -17.59 17.27 -19.68
C GLU A 444 -17.65 18.47 -20.65
N PRO A 445 -17.03 18.41 -21.83
CA PRO A 445 -16.32 17.26 -22.40
C PRO A 445 -15.03 16.93 -21.64
N GLY A 446 -14.75 15.64 -21.52
CA GLY A 446 -13.62 15.12 -20.75
C GLY A 446 -12.27 15.33 -21.43
N HIS A 447 -11.19 15.23 -20.65
CA HIS A 447 -9.83 15.31 -21.19
C HIS A 447 -9.55 14.14 -22.15
N GLY A 448 -9.24 14.44 -23.40
CA GLY A 448 -9.03 13.45 -24.45
C GLY A 448 -10.32 12.93 -25.09
N GLU A 449 -11.50 13.42 -24.68
CA GLU A 449 -12.77 13.05 -25.33
C GLU A 449 -12.76 13.47 -26.80
N VAL A 450 -13.22 12.58 -27.69
CA VAL A 450 -13.34 12.82 -29.14
C VAL A 450 -14.79 12.75 -29.56
N VAL A 451 -15.36 13.89 -29.97
CA VAL A 451 -16.73 14.02 -30.46
C VAL A 451 -16.73 14.03 -31.99
N SER A 452 -17.37 13.04 -32.62
CA SER A 452 -17.52 13.03 -34.07
C SER A 452 -18.62 13.97 -34.55
N LEU A 453 -18.32 14.70 -35.62
CA LEU A 453 -19.22 15.59 -36.35
C LEU A 453 -19.97 14.88 -37.49
N ARG A 454 -19.59 13.64 -37.84
CA ARG A 454 -20.22 12.86 -38.92
C ARG A 454 -21.62 12.40 -38.52
N GLY A 455 -22.58 12.53 -39.43
CA GLY A 455 -23.95 12.01 -39.26
C GLY A 455 -24.78 12.70 -38.18
N ARG A 456 -24.27 13.77 -37.55
CA ARG A 456 -25.04 14.64 -36.67
C ARG A 456 -25.59 15.80 -37.50
N GLU A 457 -26.89 16.02 -37.44
CA GLU A 457 -27.57 17.11 -38.14
C GLU A 457 -27.08 18.49 -37.67
N GLU A 458 -27.32 19.53 -38.48
CA GLU A 458 -26.91 20.91 -38.16
C GLU A 458 -27.57 21.48 -36.88
N GLY A 459 -28.65 20.85 -36.40
CA GLY A 459 -29.31 21.16 -35.12
C GLY A 459 -28.80 20.35 -33.91
N GLY A 460 -27.81 19.46 -34.06
CA GLY A 460 -27.29 18.66 -32.95
C GLY A 460 -26.56 19.50 -31.90
N ALA A 461 -26.79 19.24 -30.61
CA ALA A 461 -26.14 19.93 -29.50
C ALA A 461 -25.19 19.02 -28.71
N TYR A 462 -24.20 19.62 -28.05
CA TYR A 462 -23.37 19.01 -27.01
C TYR A 462 -23.77 19.58 -25.64
N LYS A 463 -23.84 18.75 -24.60
CA LYS A 463 -24.18 19.19 -23.23
C LYS A 463 -22.91 19.31 -22.40
N LEU A 464 -22.40 20.54 -22.24
CA LEU A 464 -21.31 20.83 -21.31
C LEU A 464 -21.78 20.57 -19.89
N ARG A 465 -20.92 20.00 -19.02
CA ARG A 465 -21.24 19.75 -17.61
C ARG A 465 -20.06 19.98 -16.68
N GLY A 466 -20.33 20.30 -15.42
CA GLY A 466 -19.32 20.41 -14.37
C GLY A 466 -19.89 20.75 -13.00
N TYR A 467 -19.01 21.19 -12.09
CA TYR A 467 -19.37 21.63 -10.74
C TYR A 467 -18.80 23.00 -10.41
N ALA A 468 -19.34 23.60 -9.35
CA ALA A 468 -18.84 24.81 -8.73
C ALA A 468 -19.06 24.83 -7.21
N TYR A 469 -18.27 25.61 -6.50
CA TYR A 469 -18.39 25.80 -5.05
C TYR A 469 -18.01 27.23 -4.65
N ALA A 470 -18.44 27.65 -3.46
CA ALA A 470 -18.00 28.87 -2.80
C ALA A 470 -17.80 28.61 -1.30
N GLY A 471 -17.21 29.58 -0.59
CA GLY A 471 -16.89 29.43 0.82
C GLY A 471 -17.86 30.08 1.78
N GLY A 472 -17.65 29.82 3.07
CA GLY A 472 -18.32 30.52 4.17
C GLY A 472 -19.83 30.30 4.29
N GLY A 473 -20.42 29.38 3.53
CA GLY A 473 -21.88 29.20 3.46
C GLY A 473 -22.54 29.92 2.27
N ARG A 474 -21.79 30.61 1.40
CA ARG A 474 -22.34 31.41 0.30
C ARG A 474 -22.81 30.55 -0.87
N ARG A 475 -24.00 30.83 -1.40
CA ARG A 475 -24.52 30.21 -2.62
C ARG A 475 -23.77 30.69 -3.86
N VAL A 476 -23.41 29.77 -4.76
CA VAL A 476 -23.03 30.12 -6.14
C VAL A 476 -24.31 30.52 -6.87
N THR A 477 -24.47 31.80 -7.21
CA THR A 477 -25.72 32.34 -7.78
C THR A 477 -25.73 32.38 -9.30
N ARG A 478 -24.56 32.26 -9.94
CA ARG A 478 -24.44 32.32 -11.39
C ARG A 478 -23.20 31.58 -11.91
N LEU A 479 -23.40 30.82 -12.98
CA LEU A 479 -22.36 30.12 -13.74
C LEU A 479 -22.44 30.54 -15.21
N GLU A 480 -21.30 30.95 -15.77
CA GLU A 480 -21.22 31.57 -17.09
C GLU A 480 -20.15 30.88 -17.94
N VAL A 481 -20.55 30.39 -19.12
CA VAL A 481 -19.65 29.78 -20.13
C VAL A 481 -19.38 30.77 -21.26
N THR A 482 -18.13 30.88 -21.69
CA THR A 482 -17.74 31.58 -22.93
C THR A 482 -17.08 30.63 -23.92
N LEU A 483 -17.27 30.90 -25.22
CA LEU A 483 -16.65 30.24 -26.37
C LEU A 483 -15.76 31.18 -27.20
N ASP A 484 -15.65 32.46 -26.78
CA ASP A 484 -15.04 33.54 -27.56
C ASP A 484 -13.95 34.31 -26.78
N GLN A 485 -13.37 33.63 -25.80
CA GLN A 485 -12.36 34.12 -24.85
C GLN A 485 -12.85 35.22 -23.90
N GLY A 486 -14.17 35.27 -23.65
CA GLY A 486 -14.81 36.07 -22.60
C GLY A 486 -15.49 37.35 -23.07
N LYS A 487 -15.74 37.50 -24.37
CA LYS A 487 -16.45 38.66 -24.96
C LYS A 487 -17.95 38.52 -24.78
N SER A 488 -18.48 37.31 -24.96
CA SER A 488 -19.87 36.92 -24.65
C SER A 488 -19.90 35.74 -23.67
N TRP A 489 -21.01 35.62 -22.96
CA TRP A 489 -21.23 34.63 -21.91
C TRP A 489 -22.65 34.07 -22.04
N ARG A 490 -22.77 32.74 -21.97
CA ARG A 490 -24.02 32.00 -21.87
C ARG A 490 -24.22 31.61 -20.39
N LEU A 491 -25.41 31.82 -19.87
CA LEU A 491 -25.79 31.37 -18.53
C LEU A 491 -25.96 29.84 -18.56
N ALA A 492 -25.33 29.12 -17.64
CA ALA A 492 -25.56 27.69 -17.43
C ALA A 492 -26.69 27.49 -16.42
N GLU A 493 -27.44 26.39 -16.58
CA GLU A 493 -28.40 25.95 -15.56
C GLU A 493 -27.64 25.36 -14.37
N ILE A 494 -28.16 25.56 -13.15
CA ILE A 494 -27.50 25.16 -11.90
C ILE A 494 -28.41 24.25 -11.08
N GLU A 495 -27.93 23.06 -10.76
CA GLU A 495 -28.56 22.16 -9.80
C GLU A 495 -27.89 22.28 -8.42
N TYR A 496 -28.71 22.41 -7.37
CA TYR A 496 -28.31 22.47 -5.97
C TYR A 496 -28.86 21.25 -5.20
N PRO A 497 -28.26 20.06 -5.26
CA PRO A 497 -28.85 18.87 -4.62
C PRO A 497 -28.88 18.95 -3.10
N GLU A 498 -28.14 19.88 -2.48
CA GLU A 498 -28.25 20.26 -1.07
C GLU A 498 -29.66 20.76 -0.71
N ASP A 499 -30.33 21.51 -1.61
CA ASP A 499 -31.65 22.06 -1.33
C ASP A 499 -32.72 20.97 -1.21
N ARG A 500 -32.53 19.79 -1.82
CA ARG A 500 -33.43 18.65 -1.62
C ARG A 500 -33.45 18.11 -0.19
N TYR A 501 -32.37 18.34 0.57
CA TYR A 501 -32.33 18.06 2.01
C TYR A 501 -32.94 19.21 2.82
N ARG A 502 -32.91 20.44 2.30
CA ARG A 502 -33.63 21.60 2.84
C ARG A 502 -35.15 21.41 2.71
N GLU A 503 -35.57 20.70 1.67
CA GLU A 503 -36.93 20.20 1.38
C GLU A 503 -37.28 18.86 2.08
N ALA A 504 -36.40 18.32 2.94
CA ALA A 504 -36.71 17.12 3.74
C ALA A 504 -37.79 17.42 4.80
N GLN A 505 -38.37 16.37 5.41
CA GLN A 505 -39.39 16.59 6.44
C GLN A 505 -38.73 17.09 7.74
N ASP A 506 -39.33 18.09 8.40
CA ASP A 506 -38.79 18.60 9.66
C ASP A 506 -38.77 17.49 10.73
N GLY A 507 -37.59 17.27 11.33
CA GLY A 507 -37.35 16.17 12.26
C GLY A 507 -37.02 14.83 11.61
N GLU A 508 -36.86 14.76 10.28
CA GLU A 508 -36.41 13.54 9.59
C GLU A 508 -34.96 13.17 9.97
N GLU A 509 -34.72 11.90 10.28
CA GLU A 509 -33.43 11.38 10.73
C GLU A 509 -32.71 10.58 9.63
N LEU A 510 -31.38 10.58 9.70
CA LEU A 510 -30.51 9.82 8.81
C LEU A 510 -29.24 9.37 9.55
N PHE A 511 -28.95 8.07 9.53
CA PHE A 511 -27.74 7.46 10.14
C PHE A 511 -27.52 7.65 11.66
N GLY A 512 -28.57 8.03 12.41
CA GLY A 512 -28.48 8.37 13.84
C GLY A 512 -28.16 9.84 14.10
N GLY A 513 -28.54 10.74 13.17
CA GLY A 513 -28.60 12.16 13.42
C GLY A 513 -29.79 12.81 12.70
N ARG A 514 -30.34 13.88 13.28
CA ARG A 514 -31.42 14.66 12.68
C ARG A 514 -30.90 15.42 11.45
N LEU A 515 -31.68 15.48 10.37
CA LEU A 515 -31.37 16.31 9.22
C LEU A 515 -31.47 17.80 9.59
N ASP A 516 -30.33 18.39 9.91
CA ASP A 516 -30.24 19.76 10.41
C ASP A 516 -29.90 20.74 9.28
N VAL A 517 -30.81 20.89 8.32
CA VAL A 517 -30.61 21.81 7.18
C VAL A 517 -31.85 22.58 6.71
N SER A 518 -33.08 22.12 6.96
CA SER A 518 -34.33 22.78 6.49
C SER A 518 -34.43 24.27 6.85
N TRP A 519 -33.99 24.66 8.06
CA TRP A 519 -34.02 26.04 8.55
C TRP A 519 -32.85 26.92 8.09
N ARG A 520 -31.86 26.37 7.38
CA ARG A 520 -30.62 27.07 7.02
C ARG A 520 -30.74 27.72 5.64
N GLU A 521 -30.26 28.95 5.50
CA GLU A 521 -30.02 29.57 4.18
C GLU A 521 -28.63 29.24 3.60
N SER A 522 -27.67 28.86 4.47
CA SER A 522 -26.30 28.52 4.10
C SER A 522 -26.24 27.38 3.07
N CYS A 523 -25.30 27.48 2.14
CA CYS A 523 -24.87 26.41 1.24
C CYS A 523 -23.53 25.83 1.71
N PHE A 524 -23.53 24.58 2.15
CA PHE A 524 -22.33 23.85 2.60
C PHE A 524 -21.69 22.97 1.51
N CYS A 525 -22.36 22.83 0.36
CA CYS A 525 -21.95 21.94 -0.71
C CYS A 525 -21.62 22.63 -2.03
N TRP A 526 -20.99 21.86 -2.91
CA TRP A 526 -20.93 22.13 -4.34
C TRP A 526 -22.32 22.10 -5.00
N CYS A 527 -22.41 22.83 -6.11
CA CYS A 527 -23.53 22.76 -7.05
C CYS A 527 -23.02 22.19 -8.38
N PHE A 528 -23.94 21.61 -9.15
CA PHE A 528 -23.68 21.05 -10.47
C PHE A 528 -24.22 22.01 -11.52
N TRP A 529 -23.62 22.04 -12.70
CA TRP A 529 -24.10 22.88 -13.80
C TRP A 529 -24.08 22.15 -15.13
N ASP A 530 -24.99 22.54 -16.00
CA ASP A 530 -24.96 22.11 -17.40
C ASP A 530 -25.44 23.20 -18.37
N LEU A 531 -25.00 23.05 -19.62
CA LEU A 531 -25.37 23.92 -20.72
C LEU A 531 -25.34 23.16 -22.03
N ALA A 532 -26.50 23.08 -22.70
CA ALA A 532 -26.58 22.60 -24.08
C ALA A 532 -26.11 23.68 -25.06
N ILE A 533 -25.11 23.38 -25.88
CA ILE A 533 -24.55 24.27 -26.90
C ILE A 533 -24.66 23.59 -28.28
N PRO A 534 -25.12 24.28 -29.34
CA PRO A 534 -25.13 23.74 -30.70
C PRO A 534 -23.73 23.30 -31.16
N LEU A 535 -23.60 22.12 -31.77
CA LEU A 535 -22.33 21.60 -32.29
C LEU A 535 -21.73 22.49 -33.40
N SER A 536 -22.54 23.31 -34.05
CA SER A 536 -22.08 24.38 -34.93
C SER A 536 -21.24 25.43 -34.20
N GLU A 537 -21.68 25.90 -33.03
CA GLU A 537 -20.92 26.86 -32.21
C GLU A 537 -19.65 26.22 -31.64
N VAL A 538 -19.73 24.96 -31.16
CA VAL A 538 -18.54 24.23 -30.65
C VAL A 538 -17.53 23.93 -31.77
N ARG A 539 -17.98 23.82 -33.03
CA ARG A 539 -17.12 23.68 -34.23
C ARG A 539 -16.43 24.98 -34.63
N GLU A 540 -16.93 26.15 -34.24
CA GLU A 540 -16.26 27.45 -34.48
C GLU A 540 -15.37 27.87 -33.29
N ALA A 541 -15.62 27.33 -32.10
CA ALA A 541 -14.87 27.61 -30.89
C ALA A 541 -13.45 26.99 -30.89
N LYS A 542 -12.47 27.72 -30.32
CA LYS A 542 -11.09 27.23 -30.07
C LYS A 542 -10.88 26.76 -28.64
N ASP A 543 -11.65 27.33 -27.73
CA ASP A 543 -11.65 27.02 -26.31
C ASP A 543 -13.06 27.22 -25.75
N LEU A 544 -13.27 26.72 -24.56
CA LEU A 544 -14.39 27.09 -23.70
C LEU A 544 -13.86 27.38 -22.29
N CYS A 545 -14.42 28.39 -21.64
CA CYS A 545 -14.08 28.76 -20.27
C CYS A 545 -15.34 28.90 -19.41
N ILE A 546 -15.30 28.34 -18.20
CA ILE A 546 -16.33 28.52 -17.17
C ILE A 546 -15.85 29.50 -16.09
N ARG A 547 -16.78 30.32 -15.57
CA ARG A 547 -16.60 31.08 -14.32
C ARG A 547 -17.88 31.07 -13.47
N ALA A 548 -17.69 31.08 -12.15
CA ALA A 548 -18.75 31.22 -11.16
C ALA A 548 -18.73 32.59 -10.47
N MET A 549 -19.91 33.03 -10.03
CA MET A 549 -20.14 34.14 -9.11
C MET A 549 -20.95 33.66 -7.90
N ASP A 550 -20.59 34.12 -6.70
CA ASP A 550 -21.35 33.85 -5.47
C ASP A 550 -22.30 35.00 -5.08
N GLU A 551 -23.16 34.77 -4.09
CA GLU A 551 -24.15 35.75 -3.59
C GLU A 551 -23.54 37.07 -3.08
N SER A 552 -22.25 37.09 -2.72
CA SER A 552 -21.54 38.32 -2.35
C SER A 552 -21.04 39.12 -3.57
N LEU A 553 -21.40 38.66 -4.78
CA LEU A 553 -20.93 39.14 -6.08
C LEU A 553 -19.42 38.96 -6.30
N ALA A 554 -18.78 38.08 -5.51
CA ALA A 554 -17.41 37.66 -5.78
C ALA A 554 -17.41 36.81 -7.05
N LEU A 555 -16.56 37.17 -8.02
CA LEU A 555 -16.42 36.52 -9.33
C LEU A 555 -15.04 35.87 -9.45
N GLN A 556 -14.95 34.71 -10.08
CA GLN A 556 -13.64 34.14 -10.44
C GLN A 556 -12.82 35.09 -11.35
N PRO A 557 -11.55 35.35 -11.05
CA PRO A 557 -10.70 36.20 -11.88
C PRO A 557 -10.35 35.52 -13.21
N LYS A 558 -10.02 36.33 -14.23
CA LYS A 558 -9.39 35.81 -15.45
C LYS A 558 -7.92 35.45 -15.19
N GLU A 559 -7.22 36.33 -14.49
CA GLU A 559 -5.79 36.23 -14.19
C GLU A 559 -5.54 35.30 -13.00
N MET A 560 -4.39 34.61 -13.02
CA MET A 560 -3.99 33.70 -11.95
C MET A 560 -3.28 34.46 -10.83
N TYR A 561 -3.83 34.41 -9.62
CA TYR A 561 -3.08 34.77 -8.42
C TYR A 561 -2.11 33.64 -8.06
N TRP A 562 -0.88 33.71 -8.55
CA TRP A 562 0.16 32.75 -8.18
C TRP A 562 0.63 32.95 -6.73
N SER A 563 0.92 31.85 -6.02
CA SER A 563 1.39 31.90 -4.63
C SER A 563 2.45 30.84 -4.30
N VAL A 564 3.29 31.14 -3.29
CA VAL A 564 4.37 30.28 -2.78
C VAL A 564 3.95 28.83 -2.51
N LEU A 565 2.78 28.63 -1.92
CA LEU A 565 2.22 27.30 -1.59
C LEU A 565 1.28 26.75 -2.67
N GLY A 566 1.08 27.49 -3.77
CA GLY A 566 0.19 27.12 -4.87
C GLY A 566 -1.22 26.82 -4.39
N MET A 567 -1.83 27.74 -3.63
CA MET A 567 -3.12 27.51 -2.96
C MET A 567 -4.22 28.43 -3.49
N MET A 568 -5.48 28.02 -3.28
CA MET A 568 -6.70 28.78 -3.61
C MET A 568 -6.83 29.17 -5.08
N ASN A 569 -6.27 28.36 -5.99
CA ASN A 569 -6.26 28.64 -7.42
C ASN A 569 -7.68 28.60 -8.01
N ASN A 570 -8.25 29.78 -8.31
CA ASN A 570 -9.60 29.92 -8.87
C ASN A 570 -9.74 30.74 -10.18
N PRO A 571 -8.73 30.91 -11.06
CA PRO A 571 -8.95 31.57 -12.34
C PRO A 571 -9.95 30.78 -13.20
N TRP A 572 -10.51 31.39 -14.25
CA TRP A 572 -11.45 30.72 -15.18
C TRP A 572 -10.89 29.37 -15.65
N TYR A 573 -11.68 28.30 -15.55
CA TYR A 573 -11.23 26.96 -15.96
C TYR A 573 -11.42 26.81 -17.47
N ARG A 574 -10.32 26.62 -18.20
CA ARG A 574 -10.25 26.61 -19.67
C ARG A 574 -10.03 25.22 -20.22
N VAL A 575 -10.87 24.78 -21.16
CA VAL A 575 -10.68 23.57 -21.98
C VAL A 575 -10.40 24.02 -23.42
N VAL A 576 -9.36 23.48 -24.04
CA VAL A 576 -9.00 23.74 -25.44
C VAL A 576 -9.67 22.73 -26.37
N ILE A 577 -10.10 23.19 -27.55
CA ILE A 577 -10.80 22.41 -28.57
C ILE A 577 -9.86 22.22 -29.77
N HIS A 578 -9.52 20.97 -30.06
CA HIS A 578 -8.70 20.58 -31.21
C HIS A 578 -9.62 20.12 -32.34
N HIS A 579 -9.35 20.60 -33.57
CA HIS A 579 -10.16 20.33 -34.75
C HIS A 579 -9.46 19.31 -35.64
N GLU A 580 -9.90 18.06 -35.58
CA GLU A 580 -9.23 16.89 -36.16
C GLU A 580 -10.10 16.26 -37.25
N GLY A 581 -10.16 16.95 -38.39
CA GLY A 581 -11.01 16.58 -39.53
C GLY A 581 -12.50 16.68 -39.17
N ASP A 582 -13.22 15.56 -39.26
CA ASP A 582 -14.64 15.47 -38.86
C ASP A 582 -14.83 15.16 -37.36
N THR A 583 -13.86 15.50 -36.52
CA THR A 583 -13.90 15.26 -35.06
C THR A 583 -13.37 16.46 -34.27
N LEU A 584 -13.90 16.64 -33.05
CA LEU A 584 -13.42 17.60 -32.06
C LEU A 584 -12.79 16.83 -30.90
N ARG A 585 -11.58 17.18 -30.48
CA ARG A 585 -10.90 16.57 -29.31
C ARG A 585 -10.66 17.62 -28.23
N PHE A 586 -11.00 17.31 -26.98
CA PHE A 586 -10.96 18.26 -25.87
C PHE A 586 -9.74 18.08 -24.96
N GLU A 587 -9.17 19.20 -24.49
CA GLU A 587 -7.94 19.21 -23.70
C GLU A 587 -8.08 20.13 -22.48
N HIS A 588 -8.18 19.56 -21.28
CA HIS A 588 -8.18 20.29 -19.99
C HIS A 588 -6.81 20.96 -19.69
N PRO A 589 -6.69 21.85 -18.69
CA PRO A 589 -5.43 22.53 -18.37
C PRO A 589 -4.27 21.58 -18.07
N THR A 590 -4.49 20.60 -17.18
CA THR A 590 -3.49 19.65 -16.70
C THR A 590 -4.15 18.34 -16.23
N GLN A 591 -3.45 17.22 -16.34
CA GLN A 591 -3.74 15.95 -15.65
C GLN A 591 -2.98 15.85 -14.32
N PRO A 592 -3.46 15.20 -13.24
CA PRO A 592 -2.75 15.10 -11.95
C PRO A 592 -1.39 14.38 -12.02
N THR A 593 -0.44 14.81 -11.17
CA THR A 593 0.97 14.36 -11.05
C THR A 593 1.57 13.50 -12.17
N LEU A 594 1.35 12.18 -12.11
CA LEU A 594 2.01 11.16 -12.92
C LEU A 594 1.51 11.10 -14.36
N ASN A 595 0.26 11.53 -14.57
CA ASN A 595 -0.35 11.60 -15.89
C ASN A 595 0.19 12.85 -16.60
N SER A 596 0.91 12.64 -17.71
CA SER A 596 1.25 13.74 -18.62
C SER A 596 0.06 14.10 -19.51
N GLY A 597 -0.05 15.38 -19.87
CA GLY A 597 -1.11 15.90 -20.71
C GLY A 597 -1.84 17.11 -20.14
N GLY A 598 -2.39 17.91 -21.05
CA GLY A 598 -3.12 19.14 -20.77
C GLY A 598 -2.51 20.34 -21.50
N TRP A 599 -3.36 21.30 -21.85
CA TRP A 599 -2.95 22.38 -22.76
C TRP A 599 -1.83 23.24 -22.17
N MET A 600 -1.72 23.34 -20.84
CA MET A 600 -0.61 24.05 -20.20
C MET A 600 0.73 23.34 -20.38
N GLU A 601 0.77 22.01 -20.34
CA GLU A 601 2.00 21.24 -20.60
C GLU A 601 2.43 21.37 -22.06
N ARG A 602 1.46 21.29 -22.97
CA ARG A 602 1.69 21.46 -24.40
C ARG A 602 2.17 22.88 -24.74
N VAL A 603 1.49 23.93 -24.27
CA VAL A 603 1.89 25.34 -24.50
C VAL A 603 3.26 25.63 -23.88
N LYS A 604 3.58 25.09 -22.69
CA LYS A 604 4.92 25.25 -22.09
C LYS A 604 6.01 24.54 -22.90
N LYS A 605 5.72 23.38 -23.49
CA LYS A 605 6.61 22.63 -24.41
C LYS A 605 6.79 23.35 -25.76
N GLU A 606 5.74 24.04 -26.23
CA GLU A 606 5.76 24.93 -27.40
C GLU A 606 6.49 26.26 -27.13
N GLY A 607 6.85 26.56 -25.88
CA GLY A 607 7.57 27.78 -25.46
C GLY A 607 6.66 28.98 -25.16
N GLY A 608 5.35 28.79 -25.04
CA GLY A 608 4.38 29.84 -24.74
C GLY A 608 4.44 30.36 -23.30
N ASN A 609 4.25 31.67 -23.13
CA ASN A 609 4.31 32.35 -21.83
C ASN A 609 2.99 32.24 -21.06
N LEU A 610 2.83 31.19 -20.25
CA LEU A 610 1.62 30.99 -19.42
C LEU A 610 1.35 32.12 -18.39
N ALA A 611 2.31 33.00 -18.10
CA ALA A 611 2.14 34.14 -17.20
C ALA A 611 1.57 35.40 -17.90
N ASN A 612 1.34 35.38 -19.21
CA ASN A 612 0.94 36.56 -20.00
C ASN A 612 -0.51 37.05 -19.81
N GLY A 613 -1.27 36.54 -18.83
CA GLY A 613 -2.70 36.84 -18.65
C GLY A 613 -3.62 36.34 -19.79
N PHE A 614 -3.06 35.63 -20.77
CA PHE A 614 -3.71 35.20 -22.01
C PHE A 614 -3.35 33.75 -22.37
N TRP A 615 -3.22 32.90 -21.34
CA TRP A 615 -3.03 31.45 -21.44
C TRP A 615 -1.84 31.00 -22.32
N GLY A 616 -0.82 31.85 -22.51
CA GLY A 616 0.34 31.57 -23.35
C GLY A 616 0.12 31.78 -24.86
N GLU A 617 -1.05 32.24 -25.30
CA GLU A 617 -1.28 32.62 -26.69
C GLU A 617 -0.62 33.97 -27.03
N LYS A 618 -0.17 34.11 -28.28
CA LYS A 618 0.47 35.35 -28.78
C LYS A 618 -0.59 36.43 -28.99
N ILE A 619 -0.45 37.57 -28.31
CA ILE A 619 -1.37 38.71 -28.44
C ILE A 619 -1.06 39.48 -29.73
N PRO A 620 -1.99 39.59 -30.71
CA PRO A 620 -1.71 40.27 -31.97
C PRO A 620 -1.42 41.77 -31.77
N GLY A 621 -0.23 42.22 -32.16
CA GLY A 621 0.17 43.63 -32.09
C GLY A 621 0.77 44.10 -30.77
N ALA A 622 0.92 43.21 -29.77
CA ALA A 622 1.78 43.48 -28.63
C ALA A 622 3.21 43.00 -28.94
N GLU A 623 4.23 43.82 -28.65
CA GLU A 623 5.59 43.31 -28.54
C GLU A 623 5.64 42.36 -27.35
N GLU A 624 6.13 41.13 -27.56
CA GLU A 624 6.27 40.16 -26.48
C GLU A 624 7.31 40.68 -25.48
N ALA A 625 6.85 41.21 -24.35
CA ALA A 625 7.69 41.44 -23.19
C ALA A 625 8.45 40.15 -22.92
N VAL A 626 9.77 40.18 -23.12
CA VAL A 626 10.63 39.01 -22.94
C VAL A 626 10.51 38.63 -21.48
N VAL A 627 9.75 37.57 -21.21
CA VAL A 627 9.95 36.81 -20.00
C VAL A 627 11.38 36.33 -20.09
N GLU A 628 12.22 36.91 -19.24
CA GLU A 628 13.45 36.26 -18.84
C GLU A 628 13.05 34.83 -18.53
N LYS A 629 13.53 33.88 -19.32
CA LYS A 629 13.64 32.52 -18.82
C LYS A 629 14.37 32.70 -17.51
N GLU A 630 13.71 32.43 -16.37
CA GLU A 630 14.42 32.12 -15.14
C GLU A 630 15.50 31.16 -15.61
N ALA A 631 16.75 31.61 -15.58
CA ALA A 631 17.85 30.77 -16.04
C ALA A 631 17.70 29.45 -15.29
N VAL A 632 18.06 28.34 -15.93
CA VAL A 632 18.34 27.13 -15.14
C VAL A 632 19.48 27.57 -14.23
N ARG A 633 19.13 28.00 -13.01
CA ARG A 633 20.08 28.47 -12.02
C ARG A 633 20.89 27.22 -11.74
N GLU A 634 22.08 27.17 -12.33
CA GLU A 634 23.05 26.13 -12.03
C GLU A 634 23.14 26.12 -10.52
N ILE A 635 22.68 25.01 -9.93
CA ILE A 635 22.54 24.89 -8.49
C ILE A 635 23.94 25.12 -7.95
N CYS A 636 24.17 26.29 -7.33
CA CYS A 636 25.53 26.72 -7.09
C CYS A 636 26.15 25.72 -6.14
N MET A 637 27.14 24.96 -6.64
CA MET A 637 27.83 23.95 -5.83
C MET A 637 28.96 24.59 -5.03
N VAL A 638 29.08 25.92 -5.03
CA VAL A 638 30.21 26.71 -4.51
C VAL A 638 29.68 27.64 -3.43
N ASP A 639 30.41 27.81 -2.31
CA ASP A 639 30.23 29.00 -1.47
C ASP A 639 31.11 30.11 -2.03
N ASP A 640 30.48 31.17 -2.57
CA ASP A 640 31.15 32.35 -3.15
C ASP A 640 32.10 33.08 -2.18
N LYS A 641 31.97 32.83 -0.87
CA LYS A 641 32.88 33.37 0.17
C LYS A 641 34.24 32.67 0.17
N VAL A 642 34.36 31.49 -0.44
CA VAL A 642 35.53 30.61 -0.36
C VAL A 642 36.39 30.78 -1.61
N THR A 643 37.29 31.76 -1.57
CA THR A 643 38.18 32.12 -2.69
C THR A 643 39.58 31.51 -2.60
N ARG A 644 39.76 30.46 -1.78
CA ARG A 644 41.03 29.72 -1.63
C ARG A 644 41.40 29.08 -2.97
N LEU A 645 42.64 29.27 -3.41
CA LEU A 645 43.23 28.51 -4.52
C LEU A 645 44.02 27.34 -3.94
N ILE A 646 43.75 26.13 -4.42
CA ILE A 646 44.36 24.87 -3.97
C ILE A 646 45.33 24.35 -5.03
N THR A 647 46.51 23.89 -4.62
CA THR A 647 47.52 23.31 -5.54
C THR A 647 47.28 21.81 -5.77
N LEU A 648 48.02 21.19 -6.71
CA LEU A 648 47.90 19.75 -6.92
C LEU A 648 48.55 18.97 -5.76
N GLU A 649 49.62 19.52 -5.20
CA GLU A 649 50.35 18.99 -4.04
C GLU A 649 49.46 19.02 -2.79
N GLU A 650 48.78 20.15 -2.55
CA GLU A 650 47.82 20.35 -1.45
C GLU A 650 46.60 19.40 -1.58
N LEU A 651 46.07 19.20 -2.79
CA LEU A 651 45.03 18.18 -3.03
C LEU A 651 45.55 16.74 -2.80
N ARG A 652 46.85 16.48 -2.98
CA ARG A 652 47.46 15.15 -2.80
C ARG A 652 47.74 14.81 -1.35
N GLU A 653 47.95 15.79 -0.47
CA GLU A 653 47.99 15.56 0.98
C GLU A 653 46.67 14.95 1.49
N HIS A 654 45.55 15.23 0.81
CA HIS A 654 44.20 14.74 1.10
C HIS A 654 43.73 13.58 0.20
N GLU A 655 44.64 12.75 -0.34
CA GLU A 655 44.29 11.57 -1.17
C GLU A 655 43.97 10.27 -0.41
N GLY A 656 44.03 10.33 0.94
CA GLY A 656 43.81 9.22 1.88
C GLY A 656 42.36 9.04 2.35
N GLU A 657 42.17 8.29 3.44
CA GLU A 657 40.83 7.91 3.94
C GLU A 657 40.30 8.75 5.12
N GLU A 658 41.15 9.45 5.86
CA GLU A 658 40.76 10.19 7.08
C GLU A 658 40.18 11.58 6.78
N GLU A 659 40.86 12.38 5.94
CA GLU A 659 40.39 13.70 5.48
C GLU A 659 40.31 13.77 3.94
N PRO A 660 39.38 13.05 3.28
CA PRO A 660 39.36 12.88 1.83
C PRO A 660 38.81 14.11 1.09
N TRP A 661 39.65 14.74 0.26
CA TRP A 661 39.24 15.83 -0.62
C TRP A 661 39.06 15.36 -2.07
N PHE A 662 38.01 15.84 -2.74
CA PHE A 662 37.68 15.47 -4.13
C PHE A 662 37.25 16.68 -4.95
N VAL A 663 37.29 16.56 -6.28
CA VAL A 663 37.06 17.68 -7.21
C VAL A 663 35.82 17.46 -8.09
N VAL A 664 34.98 18.50 -8.20
CA VAL A 664 33.82 18.57 -9.11
C VAL A 664 33.82 19.95 -9.80
N ASN A 665 33.72 19.99 -11.13
CA ASN A 665 33.83 21.21 -11.96
C ASN A 665 35.10 22.05 -11.70
N GLY A 666 36.19 21.43 -11.22
CA GLY A 666 37.42 22.12 -10.82
C GLY A 666 37.40 22.79 -9.44
N GLN A 667 36.29 22.67 -8.72
CA GLN A 667 36.12 23.09 -7.33
C GLN A 667 36.43 21.91 -6.40
N VAL A 668 37.01 22.18 -5.23
CA VAL A 668 37.48 21.19 -4.26
C VAL A 668 36.52 21.15 -3.07
N TYR A 669 36.22 19.93 -2.63
CA TYR A 669 35.27 19.65 -1.57
C TYR A 669 35.89 18.77 -0.49
N ASP A 670 35.64 19.14 0.77
CA ASP A 670 35.97 18.32 1.93
C ASP A 670 34.85 17.29 2.16
N GLY A 671 35.15 16.02 1.93
CA GLY A 671 34.20 14.93 2.15
C GLY A 671 34.03 14.52 3.62
N THR A 672 34.96 14.93 4.49
CA THR A 672 35.08 14.44 5.87
C THR A 672 33.80 14.57 6.69
N PRO A 673 33.09 15.72 6.72
CA PRO A 673 31.90 15.90 7.54
C PRO A 673 30.66 15.13 7.04
N PHE A 674 30.77 14.40 5.92
CA PHE A 674 29.67 13.63 5.32
C PHE A 674 29.98 12.15 5.10
N LEU A 675 31.12 11.63 5.59
CA LEU A 675 31.52 10.23 5.43
C LEU A 675 30.51 9.22 6.01
N GLU A 676 29.91 9.54 7.15
CA GLU A 676 28.87 8.72 7.78
C GLU A 676 27.46 9.02 7.24
N GLY A 677 27.23 10.25 6.76
CA GLY A 677 25.93 10.71 6.23
C GLY A 677 25.66 10.37 4.77
N HIS A 678 26.68 10.02 3.99
CA HIS A 678 26.52 9.70 2.57
C HIS A 678 25.77 8.37 2.35
N PRO A 679 24.69 8.32 1.53
CA PRO A 679 23.93 7.08 1.32
C PRO A 679 24.67 5.90 0.68
N GLY A 680 25.80 6.14 -0.01
CA GLY A 680 26.74 5.09 -0.45
C GLY A 680 27.80 4.72 0.61
N GLY A 681 27.89 5.54 1.66
CA GLY A 681 28.85 5.46 2.76
C GLY A 681 30.26 5.92 2.39
N ALA A 682 31.05 6.25 3.42
CA ALA A 682 32.43 6.77 3.37
C ALA A 682 33.30 6.29 2.18
N ALA A 683 33.31 4.99 1.88
CA ALA A 683 34.10 4.39 0.79
C ALA A 683 33.80 5.00 -0.61
N SER A 684 32.61 5.55 -0.84
CA SER A 684 32.28 6.28 -2.07
C SER A 684 32.98 7.64 -2.17
N ILE A 685 33.34 8.24 -1.03
CA ILE A 685 34.02 9.53 -0.93
C ILE A 685 35.53 9.32 -0.84
N THR A 686 36.03 8.39 -0.02
CA THR A 686 37.48 8.06 0.01
C THR A 686 37.96 7.48 -1.33
N GLY A 687 37.10 6.74 -2.04
CA GLY A 687 37.35 6.30 -3.41
C GLY A 687 37.48 7.45 -4.43
N ALA A 688 36.94 8.64 -4.12
CA ALA A 688 37.09 9.88 -4.91
C ALA A 688 38.27 10.76 -4.46
N ALA A 689 38.94 10.43 -3.35
CA ALA A 689 40.01 11.25 -2.78
C ALA A 689 41.16 11.47 -3.79
N GLY A 690 41.60 12.73 -3.90
CA GLY A 690 42.65 13.19 -4.81
C GLY A 690 42.29 13.25 -6.30
N GLN A 691 41.01 13.10 -6.68
CA GLN A 691 40.57 12.94 -8.09
C GLN A 691 39.55 14.01 -8.53
N ASP A 692 39.53 14.30 -9.84
CA ASP A 692 38.40 14.96 -10.52
C ASP A 692 37.34 13.90 -10.84
N VAL A 693 36.23 13.96 -10.12
CA VAL A 693 35.10 13.02 -10.21
C VAL A 693 33.86 13.71 -10.80
N THR A 694 34.04 14.82 -11.54
CA THR A 694 32.95 15.64 -12.11
C THR A 694 31.86 14.80 -12.78
N ASP A 695 32.22 13.97 -13.77
CA ASP A 695 31.26 13.18 -14.55
C ASP A 695 30.51 12.15 -13.68
N GLU A 696 31.23 11.53 -12.75
CA GLU A 696 30.72 10.49 -11.85
C GLU A 696 29.77 11.09 -10.81
N PHE A 697 30.10 12.27 -10.27
CA PHE A 697 29.26 13.01 -9.36
C PHE A 697 27.97 13.48 -10.05
N LEU A 698 28.10 14.13 -11.22
CA LEU A 698 26.97 14.73 -11.95
C LEU A 698 25.97 13.69 -12.47
N ALA A 699 26.42 12.50 -12.86
CA ALA A 699 25.60 11.40 -13.39
C ALA A 699 24.89 10.54 -12.30
N ILE A 700 25.34 10.61 -11.04
CA ILE A 700 24.82 9.79 -9.93
C ILE A 700 23.98 10.62 -8.95
N HIS A 701 24.29 11.90 -8.74
CA HIS A 701 23.69 12.71 -7.67
C HIS A 701 22.56 13.63 -8.14
N SER A 702 21.52 13.75 -7.31
CA SER A 702 20.30 14.52 -7.57
C SER A 702 20.49 16.05 -7.43
N GLU A 703 19.52 16.83 -7.89
CA GLU A 703 19.46 18.29 -7.70
C GLU A 703 19.61 18.67 -6.21
N ASN A 704 18.91 17.96 -5.32
CA ASN A 704 19.02 18.17 -3.87
C ASN A 704 20.45 17.93 -3.34
N ALA A 705 21.15 16.91 -3.83
CA ALA A 705 22.53 16.64 -3.42
C ALA A 705 23.50 17.71 -3.93
N LYS A 706 23.29 18.20 -5.17
CA LYS A 706 24.05 19.34 -5.73
C LYS A 706 23.85 20.61 -4.90
N ALA A 707 22.66 20.83 -4.35
CA ALA A 707 22.35 21.98 -3.49
C ALA A 707 23.01 21.93 -2.09
N MET A 708 23.54 20.79 -1.64
CA MET A 708 24.27 20.70 -0.37
C MET A 708 25.76 21.07 -0.51
N MET A 709 26.31 21.01 -1.73
CA MET A 709 27.75 21.13 -2.01
C MET A 709 28.44 22.40 -1.48
N PRO A 710 27.81 23.60 -1.44
CA PRO A 710 28.44 24.78 -0.83
C PRO A 710 28.88 24.57 0.62
N THR A 711 28.16 23.74 1.38
CA THR A 711 28.46 23.40 2.78
C THR A 711 29.82 22.70 2.94
N TYR A 712 30.30 22.08 1.87
CA TYR A 712 31.54 21.29 1.83
C TYR A 712 32.61 21.92 0.94
N HIS A 713 32.35 23.09 0.36
CA HIS A 713 33.27 23.77 -0.56
C HIS A 713 34.44 24.43 0.17
N ILE A 714 35.67 24.09 -0.21
CA ILE A 714 36.89 24.55 0.48
C ILE A 714 37.87 25.35 -0.40
N GLY A 715 37.67 25.39 -1.72
CA GLY A 715 38.48 26.20 -2.64
C GLY A 715 38.46 25.70 -4.08
N THR A 716 39.01 26.50 -5.00
CA THR A 716 39.14 26.17 -6.43
C THR A 716 40.54 25.61 -6.72
N LEU A 717 40.67 24.60 -7.60
CA LEU A 717 42.00 24.20 -8.09
C LEU A 717 42.65 25.33 -8.89
N THR A 718 43.95 25.56 -8.68
CA THR A 718 44.74 26.42 -9.56
C THR A 718 44.67 25.94 -11.02
N PRO A 719 44.63 26.83 -12.04
CA PRO A 719 44.51 26.42 -13.44
C PRO A 719 45.61 25.45 -13.91
N SER A 720 46.82 25.57 -13.36
CA SER A 720 47.93 24.64 -13.55
C SER A 720 47.65 23.26 -12.93
N ALA A 721 47.12 23.20 -11.70
CA ALA A 721 46.74 21.96 -11.06
C ALA A 721 45.58 21.27 -11.78
N LEU A 722 44.57 22.03 -12.26
CA LEU A 722 43.45 21.48 -13.01
C LEU A 722 43.90 20.89 -14.37
N ALA A 723 44.83 21.55 -15.07
CA ALA A 723 45.43 21.01 -16.29
C ALA A 723 46.30 19.76 -16.02
N ALA A 724 47.09 19.76 -14.95
CA ALA A 724 47.89 18.62 -14.51
C ALA A 724 47.02 17.43 -14.04
N LEU A 725 45.92 17.66 -13.35
CA LEU A 725 44.99 16.62 -12.90
C LEU A 725 44.26 15.98 -14.09
N LYS A 726 43.81 16.79 -15.06
CA LYS A 726 43.14 16.27 -16.27
C LYS A 726 44.09 15.53 -17.20
N SER A 727 45.39 15.87 -17.24
CA SER A 727 46.40 15.12 -18.00
C SER A 727 46.95 13.89 -17.28
N SER A 728 47.06 13.91 -15.95
CA SER A 728 47.47 12.75 -15.14
C SER A 728 46.38 11.69 -14.98
N SER A 729 45.17 11.92 -15.50
CA SER A 729 44.18 10.87 -15.78
C SER A 729 44.73 9.77 -16.73
N THR A 730 45.83 10.06 -17.45
CA THR A 730 46.60 9.07 -18.21
C THR A 730 47.98 8.79 -17.61
N SER A 731 48.25 7.49 -17.41
CA SER A 731 49.54 6.85 -17.13
C SER A 731 50.27 7.17 -15.80
N ASP A 732 49.93 6.39 -14.77
CA ASP A 732 50.96 5.51 -14.20
C ASP A 732 51.36 4.49 -15.28
N PRO A 733 52.64 4.36 -15.67
CA PRO A 733 53.10 3.43 -16.72
C PRO A 733 52.78 1.94 -16.45
N THR A 734 52.58 1.56 -15.19
CA THR A 734 52.19 0.21 -14.78
C THR A 734 50.68 -0.03 -14.93
N LEU A 735 49.86 0.99 -14.63
CA LEU A 735 48.40 0.93 -14.79
C LEU A 735 47.99 1.00 -16.25
N SER A 736 48.69 1.77 -17.10
CA SER A 736 48.38 1.84 -18.54
C SER A 736 48.85 0.62 -19.35
N ASN A 737 49.57 -0.32 -18.74
CA ASN A 737 50.06 -1.53 -19.40
C ASN A 737 48.91 -2.53 -19.67
N PRO A 738 48.54 -2.82 -20.94
CA PRO A 738 47.47 -3.76 -21.25
C PRO A 738 47.78 -5.19 -20.80
N ASN A 739 49.06 -5.55 -20.62
CA ASN A 739 49.51 -6.87 -20.18
C ASN A 739 49.57 -7.05 -18.65
N ARG A 740 49.12 -6.07 -17.86
CA ARG A 740 49.07 -6.18 -16.39
C ARG A 740 48.23 -7.39 -15.93
N PRO A 741 48.52 -8.04 -14.80
CA PRO A 741 47.87 -9.30 -14.42
C PRO A 741 46.40 -9.16 -13.99
N ILE A 742 45.98 -7.97 -13.55
CA ILE A 742 44.65 -7.70 -12.97
C ILE A 742 43.90 -6.64 -13.80
N PHE A 743 42.63 -6.89 -14.13
CA PHE A 743 41.83 -5.99 -14.96
C PHE A 743 41.23 -4.80 -14.20
N LEU A 744 40.46 -5.00 -13.13
CA LEU A 744 39.83 -3.90 -12.40
C LEU A 744 40.86 -3.05 -11.64
N GLN A 745 40.61 -1.75 -11.55
CA GLN A 745 41.38 -0.76 -10.78
C GLN A 745 40.40 0.22 -10.10
N SER A 746 40.58 0.49 -8.81
CA SER A 746 39.58 1.23 -8.01
C SER A 746 39.49 2.71 -8.39
N LYS A 747 40.62 3.33 -8.71
CA LYS A 747 40.75 4.74 -9.15
C LYS A 747 40.86 4.89 -10.69
N THR A 748 40.52 3.88 -11.51
CA THR A 748 40.72 3.97 -12.99
C THR A 748 39.69 3.17 -13.79
N TRP A 749 39.25 3.72 -14.92
CA TRP A 749 38.36 3.05 -15.89
C TRP A 749 39.14 2.18 -16.88
N ASN A 750 38.63 0.98 -17.15
CA ASN A 750 39.32 -0.06 -17.92
C ASN A 750 38.42 -0.60 -19.02
N SER A 751 38.88 -0.59 -20.27
CA SER A 751 38.12 -1.03 -21.42
C SER A 751 38.18 -2.56 -21.60
N ALA A 752 37.02 -3.19 -21.77
CA ALA A 752 36.90 -4.58 -22.26
C ALA A 752 35.95 -4.65 -23.45
N THR A 753 36.19 -5.58 -24.37
CA THR A 753 35.44 -5.66 -25.64
C THR A 753 34.27 -6.62 -25.53
N LEU A 754 33.06 -6.16 -25.81
CA LEU A 754 31.84 -6.99 -25.89
C LEU A 754 31.94 -7.97 -27.07
N THR A 755 31.92 -9.28 -26.79
CA THR A 755 32.14 -10.34 -27.79
C THR A 755 30.93 -11.25 -28.04
N SER A 756 30.07 -11.52 -27.06
CA SER A 756 28.76 -12.17 -27.28
C SER A 756 27.65 -11.65 -26.36
N LYS A 757 26.40 -11.99 -26.72
CA LYS A 757 25.18 -11.75 -25.94
C LYS A 757 24.35 -13.03 -25.94
N ASP A 758 24.36 -13.74 -24.82
CA ASP A 758 23.74 -15.04 -24.69
C ASP A 758 22.37 -14.83 -24.02
N SER A 759 21.27 -15.08 -24.75
CA SER A 759 19.91 -14.79 -24.26
C SER A 759 19.36 -15.95 -23.43
N ILE A 760 18.88 -15.65 -22.23
CA ILE A 760 18.46 -16.62 -21.21
C ILE A 760 16.93 -16.66 -21.08
N SER A 761 16.29 -15.48 -21.12
CA SER A 761 14.85 -15.29 -21.20
C SER A 761 14.55 -14.20 -22.25
N PRO A 762 13.27 -13.93 -22.59
CA PRO A 762 12.92 -12.77 -23.43
C PRO A 762 13.42 -11.43 -22.89
N ASP A 763 13.65 -11.33 -21.57
CA ASP A 763 14.04 -10.12 -20.86
C ASP A 763 15.37 -10.21 -20.10
N THR A 764 16.19 -11.25 -20.31
CA THR A 764 17.44 -11.45 -19.56
C THR A 764 18.54 -12.06 -20.43
N LYS A 765 19.73 -11.46 -20.38
CA LYS A 765 20.88 -11.85 -21.22
C LYS A 765 22.18 -11.84 -20.41
N ILE A 766 23.13 -12.68 -20.79
CA ILE A 766 24.52 -12.63 -20.32
C ILE A 766 25.36 -11.91 -21.36
N PHE A 767 26.08 -10.87 -20.94
CA PHE A 767 26.99 -10.10 -21.77
C PHE A 767 28.41 -10.58 -21.52
N HIS A 768 29.08 -11.01 -22.59
CA HIS A 768 30.43 -11.56 -22.54
C HIS A 768 31.42 -10.51 -23.02
N PHE A 769 32.40 -10.21 -22.18
CA PHE A 769 33.48 -9.27 -22.50
C PHE A 769 34.82 -10.01 -22.52
N THR A 770 35.68 -9.62 -23.46
CA THR A 770 37.07 -10.07 -23.53
C THR A 770 37.97 -8.97 -22.96
N LEU A 771 38.84 -9.36 -22.03
CA LEU A 771 39.78 -8.48 -21.32
C LEU A 771 41.04 -8.23 -22.17
N SER A 772 41.95 -7.38 -21.70
CA SER A 772 43.11 -6.90 -22.47
C SER A 772 44.06 -8.02 -22.93
N HIS A 773 44.15 -9.14 -22.19
CA HIS A 773 44.85 -10.35 -22.64
C HIS A 773 44.30 -11.63 -21.98
N PRO A 774 44.49 -12.82 -22.59
CA PRO A 774 43.88 -14.07 -22.11
C PRO A 774 44.27 -14.53 -20.70
N ALA A 775 45.39 -14.07 -20.14
CA ALA A 775 45.86 -14.47 -18.82
C ALA A 775 45.43 -13.50 -17.69
N GLN A 776 44.80 -12.37 -18.02
CA GLN A 776 44.36 -11.35 -17.07
C GLN A 776 43.20 -11.85 -16.20
N SER A 777 43.33 -11.81 -14.87
CA SER A 777 42.20 -12.04 -13.96
C SER A 777 41.38 -10.76 -13.77
N ILE A 778 40.10 -10.87 -13.44
CA ILE A 778 39.21 -9.71 -13.26
C ILE A 778 39.69 -8.82 -12.10
N GLY A 779 40.09 -9.39 -10.96
CA GLY A 779 40.49 -8.64 -9.76
C GLY A 779 39.32 -8.20 -8.88
N LEU A 780 38.26 -8.99 -8.84
CA LEU A 780 37.07 -8.70 -8.02
C LEU A 780 37.01 -9.66 -6.82
N PRO A 781 37.26 -9.18 -5.58
CA PRO A 781 37.02 -9.97 -4.37
C PRO A 781 35.56 -10.41 -4.27
N VAL A 782 35.34 -11.59 -3.68
CA VAL A 782 34.01 -12.18 -3.50
C VAL A 782 33.21 -11.30 -2.53
N GLY A 783 32.01 -10.89 -2.90
CA GLY A 783 31.17 -9.96 -2.13
C GLY A 783 31.23 -8.51 -2.63
N GLN A 784 32.19 -8.16 -3.50
CA GLN A 784 32.29 -6.85 -4.14
C GLN A 784 31.71 -6.85 -5.57
N HIS A 785 31.36 -5.66 -6.04
CA HIS A 785 30.81 -5.40 -7.38
C HIS A 785 31.74 -4.50 -8.20
N LEU A 786 31.43 -4.32 -9.49
CA LEU A 786 32.09 -3.36 -10.37
C LEU A 786 31.13 -2.26 -10.81
N MET A 787 31.68 -1.13 -11.26
CA MET A 787 30.96 -0.09 -11.99
C MET A 787 31.18 -0.30 -13.48
N MET A 788 30.12 -0.21 -14.28
CA MET A 788 30.15 -0.26 -15.74
C MET A 788 29.69 1.08 -16.33
N ARG A 789 30.42 1.61 -17.31
CA ARG A 789 30.16 2.89 -17.99
C ARG A 789 29.96 2.71 -19.49
N LEU A 790 28.94 3.41 -20.02
CA LEU A 790 28.63 3.54 -21.44
C LEU A 790 28.33 5.02 -21.78
N PRO A 791 28.65 5.52 -22.99
CA PRO A 791 28.10 6.79 -23.47
C PRO A 791 26.57 6.73 -23.57
N ASP A 792 25.87 7.83 -23.26
CA ASP A 792 24.42 7.89 -23.42
C ASP A 792 24.03 8.00 -24.91
N PRO A 793 23.24 7.07 -25.48
CA PRO A 793 22.84 7.11 -26.89
C PRO A 793 22.01 8.34 -27.27
N SER A 794 21.33 8.96 -26.31
CA SER A 794 20.54 10.20 -26.49
C SER A 794 21.36 11.48 -26.29
N LYS A 795 22.53 11.37 -25.63
CA LYS A 795 23.42 12.50 -25.31
C LYS A 795 24.89 12.05 -25.37
N PRO A 796 25.56 12.11 -26.54
CA PRO A 796 26.93 11.60 -26.71
C PRO A 796 28.02 12.23 -25.84
N THR A 797 27.72 13.32 -25.12
CA THR A 797 28.61 14.00 -24.16
C THR A 797 28.38 13.58 -22.69
N GLU A 798 27.33 12.80 -22.39
CA GLU A 798 27.04 12.27 -21.06
C GLU A 798 27.29 10.75 -21.01
N SER A 799 27.52 10.22 -19.81
CA SER A 799 27.81 8.79 -19.59
C SER A 799 26.83 8.16 -18.60
N ILE A 800 26.30 7.00 -18.97
CA ILE A 800 25.48 6.16 -18.10
C ILE A 800 26.42 5.26 -17.29
N ILE A 801 26.37 5.38 -15.96
CA ILE A 801 27.17 4.56 -15.02
C ILE A 801 26.23 3.76 -14.12
N ARG A 802 26.44 2.45 -13.97
CA ARG A 802 25.69 1.57 -13.05
C ARG A 802 26.58 0.47 -12.45
N ALA A 803 26.27 0.08 -11.21
CA ALA A 803 26.92 -1.03 -10.52
C ALA A 803 26.34 -2.39 -10.96
N TYR A 804 27.21 -3.40 -11.09
CA TYR A 804 26.83 -4.79 -11.36
C TYR A 804 27.79 -5.77 -10.67
N THR A 805 27.27 -6.88 -10.14
CA THR A 805 28.11 -8.03 -9.75
C THR A 805 28.15 -9.02 -10.91
N PRO A 806 29.34 -9.34 -11.46
CA PRO A 806 29.50 -10.29 -12.56
C PRO A 806 29.32 -11.73 -12.08
N ILE A 807 28.91 -12.60 -13.00
CA ILE A 807 28.79 -14.04 -12.74
C ILE A 807 30.12 -14.78 -12.93
N SER A 808 31.13 -14.13 -13.52
CA SER A 808 32.49 -14.69 -13.59
C SER A 808 33.13 -14.84 -12.22
N ASP A 809 34.15 -15.69 -12.12
CA ASP A 809 35.02 -15.71 -10.96
C ASP A 809 36.03 -14.54 -11.04
N GLY A 810 36.01 -13.67 -10.03
CA GLY A 810 36.88 -12.50 -9.97
C GLY A 810 38.37 -12.82 -9.85
N THR A 811 38.73 -14.07 -9.54
CA THR A 811 40.07 -14.54 -9.17
C THR A 811 40.59 -15.67 -10.06
N SER A 812 39.74 -16.65 -10.39
CA SER A 812 40.14 -17.85 -11.13
C SER A 812 39.86 -17.77 -12.64
N GLU A 813 38.84 -17.02 -13.06
CA GLU A 813 38.49 -16.82 -14.48
C GLU A 813 39.41 -15.76 -15.10
N ARG A 814 39.92 -16.04 -16.30
CA ARG A 814 40.94 -15.24 -16.98
C ARG A 814 40.55 -14.90 -18.41
N GLY A 815 40.96 -13.71 -18.86
CA GLY A 815 40.75 -13.22 -20.22
C GLY A 815 39.30 -12.83 -20.56
N THR A 816 38.33 -13.11 -19.70
CA THR A 816 36.92 -12.79 -19.93
C THR A 816 36.21 -12.32 -18.65
N LEU A 817 35.12 -11.59 -18.84
CA LEU A 817 34.22 -11.07 -17.82
C LEU A 817 32.79 -11.28 -18.33
N ARG A 818 31.94 -11.93 -17.53
CA ARG A 818 30.54 -12.21 -17.85
C ARG A 818 29.61 -11.52 -16.86
N VAL A 819 28.66 -10.73 -17.37
CA VAL A 819 27.68 -9.99 -16.57
C VAL A 819 26.26 -10.40 -17.00
N LEU A 820 25.46 -10.91 -16.06
CA LEU A 820 24.05 -11.21 -16.30
C LEU A 820 23.21 -9.96 -16.03
N VAL A 821 22.37 -9.58 -16.99
CA VAL A 821 21.57 -8.35 -16.94
C VAL A 821 20.14 -8.62 -17.41
N LYS A 822 19.16 -8.23 -16.57
CA LYS A 822 17.74 -8.16 -16.95
C LYS A 822 17.49 -6.88 -17.74
N ILE A 823 16.90 -6.98 -18.93
CA ILE A 823 16.65 -5.89 -19.87
C ILE A 823 15.24 -5.34 -19.65
N TYR A 824 15.18 -4.12 -19.13
CA TYR A 824 13.92 -3.37 -19.03
C TYR A 824 13.68 -2.68 -20.38
N TYR A 825 12.93 -3.32 -21.27
CA TYR A 825 12.53 -2.74 -22.55
C TYR A 825 11.58 -1.55 -22.35
N ALA A 826 11.65 -0.58 -23.25
CA ALA A 826 10.62 0.43 -23.38
C ALA A 826 9.41 -0.15 -24.11
N SER A 827 8.21 0.19 -23.63
CA SER A 827 6.93 -0.15 -24.24
C SER A 827 6.21 1.15 -24.61
N PRO A 828 6.27 1.60 -25.87
CA PRO A 828 5.60 2.81 -26.33
C PRO A 828 4.08 2.74 -26.22
N GLU A 829 3.52 1.53 -26.19
CA GLU A 829 2.09 1.26 -26.09
C GLU A 829 1.59 1.34 -24.62
N GLU A 830 2.51 1.29 -23.64
CA GLU A 830 2.23 1.35 -22.19
C GLU A 830 2.88 2.57 -21.49
N ASP A 831 3.46 3.53 -22.23
CA ASP A 831 4.36 4.63 -21.77
C ASP A 831 5.51 4.19 -20.82
N ILE A 832 5.93 2.93 -20.91
CA ILE A 832 7.08 2.44 -20.15
C ILE A 832 8.36 2.89 -20.85
N LYS A 833 9.12 3.81 -20.25
CA LYS A 833 10.34 4.40 -20.85
C LYS A 833 11.57 3.48 -20.85
N GLY A 834 11.46 2.32 -20.20
CA GLY A 834 12.50 1.29 -20.13
C GLY A 834 13.75 1.71 -19.35
N GLY A 835 14.70 0.78 -19.20
CA GLY A 835 15.96 1.00 -18.49
C GLY A 835 17.04 1.56 -19.41
N GLN A 836 17.51 2.78 -19.14
CA GLN A 836 18.52 3.48 -19.94
C GLN A 836 19.78 2.63 -20.16
N MET A 837 20.44 2.20 -19.08
CA MET A 837 21.67 1.38 -19.14
C MET A 837 21.43 0.04 -19.85
N THR A 838 20.30 -0.62 -19.56
CA THR A 838 20.05 -1.98 -20.04
C THR A 838 19.69 -1.99 -21.52
N GLN A 839 18.95 -0.98 -22.00
CA GLN A 839 18.67 -0.81 -23.43
C GLN A 839 19.90 -0.33 -24.20
N ALA A 840 20.70 0.59 -23.64
CA ALA A 840 21.97 1.01 -24.26
C ALA A 840 22.94 -0.18 -24.43
N LEU A 841 23.05 -1.03 -23.40
CA LEU A 841 23.88 -2.24 -23.44
C LEU A 841 23.32 -3.30 -24.42
N ASP A 842 21.99 -3.48 -24.49
CA ASP A 842 21.38 -4.42 -25.43
C ASP A 842 21.44 -3.94 -26.90
N ALA A 843 21.39 -2.63 -27.13
CA ALA A 843 21.59 -2.03 -28.45
C ALA A 843 23.07 -2.01 -28.89
N LEU A 844 24.04 -2.08 -27.96
CA LEU A 844 25.47 -1.95 -28.27
C LEU A 844 25.97 -3.06 -29.22
N PRO A 845 26.56 -2.74 -30.39
CA PRO A 845 27.09 -3.75 -31.31
C PRO A 845 28.24 -4.57 -30.71
N LEU A 846 28.38 -5.82 -31.16
CA LEU A 846 29.55 -6.65 -30.84
C LEU A 846 30.83 -6.02 -31.39
N GLY A 847 31.96 -6.28 -30.73
CA GLY A 847 33.25 -5.66 -31.03
C GLY A 847 33.40 -4.22 -30.50
N LYS A 848 32.46 -3.73 -29.69
CA LYS A 848 32.57 -2.42 -29.02
C LYS A 848 33.20 -2.54 -27.63
N ALA A 849 33.95 -1.50 -27.28
CA ALA A 849 34.49 -1.29 -25.94
C ALA A 849 33.40 -0.90 -24.95
N VAL A 850 33.53 -1.37 -23.72
CA VAL A 850 32.76 -0.97 -22.53
C VAL A 850 33.73 -0.77 -21.38
N GLU A 851 33.51 0.23 -20.54
CA GLU A 851 34.46 0.62 -19.49
C GLU A 851 34.03 0.14 -18.10
N PHE A 852 35.02 -0.29 -17.30
CA PHE A 852 34.82 -0.88 -15.98
C PHE A 852 35.79 -0.31 -14.92
N LYS A 853 35.26 0.03 -13.74
CA LYS A 853 36.01 0.57 -12.57
C LYS A 853 35.63 -0.25 -11.31
N GLY A 854 36.58 -0.47 -10.41
CA GLY A 854 36.37 -1.27 -9.19
C GLY A 854 37.62 -2.02 -8.72
N PRO A 855 37.54 -2.92 -7.73
CA PRO A 855 36.32 -3.39 -7.08
C PRO A 855 35.68 -2.33 -6.17
N VAL A 856 34.39 -2.49 -5.87
CA VAL A 856 33.61 -1.60 -5.00
C VAL A 856 32.73 -2.42 -4.05
N GLY A 857 32.63 -1.99 -2.80
CA GLY A 857 31.77 -2.62 -1.78
C GLY A 857 32.51 -2.85 -0.44
N LYS A 858 31.77 -2.93 0.66
CA LYS A 858 32.33 -3.04 2.02
C LYS A 858 32.36 -4.46 2.60
N PHE A 859 31.87 -5.45 1.85
CA PHE A 859 31.87 -6.87 2.22
C PHE A 859 32.85 -7.63 1.33
N VAL A 860 33.72 -8.44 1.94
CA VAL A 860 34.62 -9.37 1.24
C VAL A 860 34.58 -10.73 1.92
N TYR A 861 34.20 -11.78 1.19
CA TYR A 861 34.39 -13.15 1.64
C TYR A 861 35.81 -13.63 1.32
N GLN A 862 36.48 -14.20 2.32
CA GLN A 862 37.88 -14.63 2.24
C GLN A 862 38.03 -16.17 2.24
N GLY A 863 36.96 -16.91 2.54
CA GLY A 863 36.95 -18.38 2.62
C GLY A 863 36.93 -18.91 4.05
N GLN A 864 36.43 -20.13 4.23
CA GLN A 864 36.50 -20.91 5.49
C GLN A 864 35.86 -20.19 6.69
N GLY A 865 34.74 -19.53 6.40
CA GLY A 865 33.95 -18.71 7.32
C GLY A 865 34.47 -17.29 7.51
N VAL A 866 35.65 -16.95 7.00
CA VAL A 866 36.26 -15.63 7.22
C VAL A 866 35.70 -14.63 6.21
N CYS A 867 35.24 -13.49 6.71
CA CYS A 867 34.82 -12.36 5.89
C CYS A 867 35.22 -11.02 6.51
N SER A 868 35.49 -10.02 5.69
CA SER A 868 35.65 -8.63 6.12
C SER A 868 34.36 -7.85 5.89
N VAL A 869 33.90 -7.14 6.93
CA VAL A 869 32.77 -6.20 6.88
C VAL A 869 33.28 -4.83 7.33
N ASN A 870 33.22 -3.84 6.46
CA ASN A 870 33.77 -2.48 6.72
C ASN A 870 35.25 -2.53 7.14
N GLY A 871 36.05 -3.40 6.52
CA GLY A 871 37.47 -3.63 6.87
C GLY A 871 37.70 -4.51 8.11
N ARG A 872 36.67 -4.78 8.93
CA ARG A 872 36.79 -5.62 10.13
C ARG A 872 36.56 -7.09 9.79
N GLU A 873 37.54 -7.93 10.09
CA GLU A 873 37.43 -9.38 9.94
C GLU A 873 36.40 -9.97 10.92
N ARG A 874 35.68 -11.00 10.47
CA ARG A 874 34.64 -11.76 11.19
C ARG A 874 34.74 -13.22 10.79
N LYS A 875 34.33 -14.13 11.69
CA LYS A 875 34.23 -15.56 11.40
C LYS A 875 32.80 -16.07 11.50
N VAL A 876 32.16 -16.19 10.35
CA VAL A 876 30.78 -16.63 10.16
C VAL A 876 30.73 -18.14 10.00
N LYS A 877 29.88 -18.83 10.79
CA LYS A 877 29.63 -20.29 10.60
C LYS A 877 28.55 -20.58 9.55
N ARG A 878 27.63 -19.63 9.32
CA ARG A 878 26.47 -19.80 8.43
C ARG A 878 26.05 -18.49 7.78
N PHE A 879 25.81 -18.50 6.48
CA PHE A 879 25.09 -17.45 5.78
C PHE A 879 23.62 -17.83 5.55
N VAL A 880 22.72 -16.87 5.78
CA VAL A 880 21.34 -16.92 5.30
C VAL A 880 21.17 -15.75 4.33
N MET A 881 20.80 -16.05 3.10
CA MET A 881 20.89 -15.15 1.95
C MET A 881 19.54 -15.08 1.25
N ILE A 882 19.02 -13.87 1.00
CA ILE A 882 17.70 -13.66 0.41
C ILE A 882 17.86 -12.86 -0.88
N CYS A 883 17.24 -13.33 -1.97
CA CYS A 883 17.28 -12.67 -3.27
C CYS A 883 15.95 -12.80 -4.04
N ALA A 884 15.88 -12.06 -5.16
CA ALA A 884 14.82 -12.12 -6.15
C ALA A 884 15.36 -11.58 -7.49
N GLY A 885 15.05 -12.24 -8.62
CA GLY A 885 15.46 -11.80 -9.95
C GLY A 885 16.95 -11.49 -10.07
N SER A 886 17.32 -10.32 -10.62
CA SER A 886 18.73 -9.93 -10.79
C SER A 886 19.48 -9.67 -9.48
N GLY A 887 18.80 -9.70 -8.33
CA GLY A 887 19.44 -9.67 -7.01
C GLY A 887 20.19 -10.95 -6.64
N VAL A 888 20.16 -11.99 -7.48
CA VAL A 888 20.85 -13.26 -7.25
C VAL A 888 22.37 -13.18 -7.47
N THR A 889 22.89 -12.28 -8.31
CA THR A 889 24.32 -12.35 -8.71
C THR A 889 25.34 -12.07 -7.60
N PRO A 890 25.08 -11.23 -6.56
CA PRO A 890 25.92 -11.15 -5.37
C PRO A 890 25.88 -12.45 -4.55
N ILE A 891 24.70 -13.03 -4.36
CA ILE A 891 24.50 -14.28 -3.60
C ILE A 891 25.23 -15.44 -4.27
N TYR A 892 25.09 -15.57 -5.59
CA TYR A 892 25.80 -16.54 -6.42
C TYR A 892 27.33 -16.45 -6.28
N GLN A 893 27.88 -15.22 -6.19
CA GLN A 893 29.31 -15.02 -6.05
C GLN A 893 29.86 -15.57 -4.72
N VAL A 894 29.11 -15.35 -3.62
CA VAL A 894 29.45 -15.85 -2.27
C VAL A 894 29.21 -17.35 -2.15
N LEU A 895 28.03 -17.83 -2.58
CA LEU A 895 27.68 -19.25 -2.57
C LEU A 895 28.71 -20.10 -3.33
N ARG A 896 29.16 -19.65 -4.50
CA ARG A 896 30.21 -20.33 -5.27
C ARG A 896 31.51 -20.47 -4.50
N ALA A 897 31.93 -19.43 -3.78
CA ALA A 897 33.18 -19.47 -3.01
C ALA A 897 33.08 -20.45 -1.84
N VAL A 898 31.95 -20.44 -1.12
CA VAL A 898 31.67 -21.35 0.00
C VAL A 898 31.49 -22.80 -0.47
N ALA A 899 30.77 -23.04 -1.57
CA ALA A 899 30.51 -24.37 -2.11
C ALA A 899 31.70 -24.97 -2.88
N GLY A 900 32.63 -24.12 -3.36
CA GLY A 900 33.78 -24.52 -4.17
C GLY A 900 35.02 -24.94 -3.38
N ASP A 901 35.04 -24.76 -2.05
CA ASP A 901 36.09 -25.26 -1.16
C ASP A 901 35.53 -26.37 -0.24
N ASP A 902 36.05 -27.59 -0.41
CA ASP A 902 35.74 -28.77 0.42
C ASP A 902 36.24 -28.63 1.87
N GLN A 903 37.10 -27.65 2.17
CA GLN A 903 37.57 -27.32 3.53
C GLN A 903 36.78 -26.17 4.17
N ASP A 904 35.89 -25.53 3.42
CA ASP A 904 35.06 -24.45 3.93
C ASP A 904 33.86 -25.03 4.71
N GLY A 905 33.95 -25.02 6.04
CA GLY A 905 32.88 -25.49 6.92
C GLY A 905 31.64 -24.60 6.95
N THR A 906 31.57 -23.51 6.19
CA THR A 906 30.46 -22.54 6.27
C THR A 906 29.19 -23.11 5.65
N GLU A 907 28.10 -23.08 6.41
CA GLU A 907 26.75 -23.39 5.93
C GLU A 907 26.17 -22.24 5.10
N CYS A 908 25.39 -22.54 4.07
CA CYS A 908 24.70 -21.55 3.24
C CYS A 908 23.23 -21.92 3.02
N LEU A 909 22.32 -21.02 3.38
CA LEU A 909 20.91 -21.11 3.01
C LEU A 909 20.54 -19.94 2.09
N VAL A 910 20.22 -20.22 0.83
CA VAL A 910 19.66 -19.25 -0.12
C VAL A 910 18.14 -19.38 -0.15
N LEU A 911 17.43 -18.26 -0.03
CA LEU A 911 15.99 -18.13 -0.22
C LEU A 911 15.74 -17.23 -1.43
N ASP A 912 15.21 -17.79 -2.53
CA ASP A 912 15.07 -17.05 -3.80
C ASP A 912 13.59 -16.87 -4.19
N GLY A 913 13.11 -15.63 -4.06
CA GLY A 913 11.71 -15.24 -4.24
C GLY A 913 11.40 -14.84 -5.68
N ASN A 914 10.73 -15.73 -6.42
CA ASN A 914 10.40 -15.54 -7.84
C ASN A 914 8.92 -15.86 -8.12
N ARG A 915 8.36 -15.34 -9.23
CA ARG A 915 6.93 -15.52 -9.57
C ARG A 915 6.63 -16.94 -10.04
N VAL A 916 7.50 -17.51 -10.88
CA VAL A 916 7.53 -18.93 -11.20
C VAL A 916 8.94 -19.50 -11.10
N GLU A 917 9.04 -20.81 -10.97
CA GLU A 917 10.32 -21.54 -10.92
C GLU A 917 11.22 -21.28 -12.16
N GLY A 918 10.61 -20.93 -13.31
CA GLY A 918 11.32 -20.58 -14.54
C GLY A 918 11.95 -19.17 -14.56
N ASP A 919 11.61 -18.29 -13.61
CA ASP A 919 12.19 -16.93 -13.53
C ASP A 919 13.53 -16.92 -12.78
N ILE A 920 13.91 -18.04 -12.14
CA ILE A 920 15.10 -18.17 -11.30
C ILE A 920 16.35 -18.06 -12.17
N LEU A 921 17.01 -16.90 -12.10
CA LEU A 921 18.21 -16.62 -12.87
C LEU A 921 19.38 -17.46 -12.29
N LEU A 922 20.13 -18.13 -13.17
CA LEU A 922 21.21 -19.08 -12.83
C LEU A 922 20.75 -20.36 -12.10
N ARG A 923 19.46 -20.74 -12.15
CA ARG A 923 18.92 -21.92 -11.43
C ARG A 923 19.79 -23.17 -11.53
N ARG A 924 20.12 -23.59 -12.76
CA ARG A 924 20.90 -24.81 -13.03
C ARG A 924 22.33 -24.75 -12.49
N GLU A 925 22.88 -23.55 -12.36
CA GLU A 925 24.22 -23.32 -11.83
C GLU A 925 24.18 -23.23 -10.28
N LEU A 926 23.08 -22.75 -9.69
CA LEU A 926 22.82 -22.80 -8.25
C LEU A 926 22.59 -24.24 -7.75
N ASP A 927 21.72 -25.00 -8.42
CA ASP A 927 21.42 -26.41 -8.09
C ASP A 927 22.73 -27.22 -8.01
N LYS A 928 23.60 -27.09 -9.01
CA LYS A 928 24.91 -27.77 -9.06
C LYS A 928 25.89 -27.35 -7.97
N MET A 929 25.80 -26.13 -7.44
CA MET A 929 26.61 -25.68 -6.30
C MET A 929 26.08 -26.25 -4.99
N VAL A 930 24.76 -26.43 -4.87
CA VAL A 930 24.11 -27.08 -3.72
C VAL A 930 24.40 -28.58 -3.71
N GLU A 931 24.20 -29.27 -4.83
CA GLU A 931 24.53 -30.70 -5.03
C GLU A 931 26.04 -30.99 -4.89
N GLY A 932 26.89 -30.05 -5.29
CA GLY A 932 28.34 -30.20 -5.27
C GLY A 932 29.02 -29.92 -3.93
N ALA A 933 28.36 -29.18 -3.02
CA ALA A 933 28.97 -28.75 -1.77
C ALA A 933 29.18 -29.89 -0.77
N ARG A 934 30.36 -29.95 -0.17
CA ARG A 934 30.76 -31.00 0.79
C ARG A 934 31.02 -30.40 2.18
N PRO A 935 30.59 -31.06 3.28
CA PRO A 935 29.69 -32.22 3.33
C PRO A 935 28.29 -31.92 2.78
N GLU A 936 27.59 -32.97 2.35
CA GLU A 936 26.27 -32.88 1.73
C GLU A 936 25.25 -32.16 2.64
N GLY A 937 24.45 -31.28 2.05
CA GLY A 937 23.47 -30.47 2.78
C GLY A 937 24.03 -29.23 3.50
N ARG A 938 25.35 -28.98 3.45
CA ARG A 938 25.98 -27.73 3.97
C ARG A 938 25.48 -26.48 3.23
N CYS A 939 25.34 -26.58 1.91
CA CYS A 939 24.69 -25.56 1.08
C CYS A 939 23.27 -26.02 0.74
N GLN A 940 22.31 -25.10 0.76
CA GLN A 940 20.90 -25.33 0.46
C GLN A 940 20.33 -24.11 -0.27
N ALA A 941 19.58 -24.33 -1.34
CA ALA A 941 18.81 -23.29 -2.02
C ALA A 941 17.33 -23.65 -2.00
N LEU A 942 16.54 -22.90 -1.24
CA LEU A 942 15.09 -22.98 -1.21
C LEU A 942 14.52 -21.94 -2.17
N ALA A 943 14.35 -22.36 -3.41
CA ALA A 943 13.60 -21.60 -4.40
C ALA A 943 12.09 -21.84 -4.24
N SER A 944 11.27 -20.79 -4.39
CA SER A 944 9.82 -20.99 -4.44
C SER A 944 9.40 -21.62 -5.77
N ARG A 945 8.78 -22.79 -5.71
CA ARG A 945 7.79 -23.20 -6.73
C ARG A 945 6.52 -22.35 -6.57
N SER A 946 5.63 -22.45 -7.56
CA SER A 946 4.27 -21.88 -7.49
C SER A 946 3.21 -22.90 -7.08
N THR A 947 3.55 -24.20 -7.02
CA THR A 947 2.63 -25.30 -6.69
C THR A 947 2.56 -25.59 -5.18
N PHE A 948 2.63 -24.55 -4.33
CA PHE A 948 3.15 -24.45 -2.95
C PHE A 948 4.46 -23.63 -2.98
N TRP A 949 4.80 -22.77 -2.01
CA TRP A 949 4.21 -22.49 -0.69
C TRP A 949 3.92 -23.75 0.21
N THR A 950 4.93 -24.56 0.60
CA THR A 950 5.14 -25.22 1.95
C THR A 950 6.00 -26.49 1.89
N LEU A 951 7.30 -26.36 1.60
CA LEU A 951 8.40 -26.21 2.57
C LEU A 951 9.22 -24.86 2.61
N TRP A 952 9.10 -23.83 1.77
CA TRP A 952 7.95 -23.28 1.05
C TRP A 952 7.85 -23.76 -0.43
N SER A 953 8.06 -25.07 -0.74
CA SER A 953 7.23 -25.83 -1.71
C SER A 953 6.95 -27.34 -1.39
N LEU A 954 5.77 -27.87 -1.75
CA LEU A 954 5.32 -29.30 -1.77
C LEU A 954 3.99 -29.43 -2.62
N VAL A 955 3.94 -29.02 -3.90
CA VAL A 955 4.34 -29.81 -5.12
C VAL A 955 3.35 -30.95 -5.48
N PRO A 956 3.05 -31.28 -6.77
CA PRO A 956 3.42 -30.73 -8.10
C PRO A 956 2.19 -30.01 -8.76
N SER A 957 1.91 -29.82 -10.07
CA SER A 957 2.37 -30.27 -11.43
C SER A 957 2.11 -29.13 -12.46
N THR A 958 2.56 -28.99 -13.73
CA THR A 958 3.12 -29.82 -14.84
C THR A 958 2.11 -30.70 -15.62
N THR A 959 1.86 -30.61 -16.95
CA THR A 959 2.50 -29.89 -18.09
C THR A 959 1.54 -29.65 -19.29
N HIS A 960 1.63 -28.47 -19.95
CA HIS A 960 1.46 -28.13 -21.40
C HIS A 960 0.18 -28.58 -22.19
N ILE A 961 -0.25 -27.99 -23.32
CA ILE A 961 0.40 -27.20 -24.41
C ILE A 961 -0.46 -25.97 -24.84
N HIS A 962 0.18 -24.96 -25.45
CA HIS A 962 -0.35 -23.72 -26.09
C HIS A 962 -1.25 -23.94 -27.36
N PRO A 963 -1.83 -22.90 -28.05
CA PRO A 963 -1.82 -21.43 -27.81
C PRO A 963 -3.19 -20.67 -27.93
N THR A 964 -3.11 -19.33 -27.72
CA THR A 964 -3.92 -18.19 -28.26
C THR A 964 -4.92 -17.46 -27.33
N GLY A 965 -4.75 -16.12 -27.19
CA GLY A 965 -5.77 -15.18 -26.67
C GLY A 965 -5.44 -14.40 -25.36
N PRO A 966 -5.21 -13.07 -25.42
CA PRO A 966 -5.09 -12.13 -24.28
C PRO A 966 -6.31 -11.15 -24.18
N GLU A 967 -6.56 -10.28 -23.19
CA GLU A 967 -6.23 -10.11 -21.74
C GLU A 967 -7.26 -9.08 -21.15
N SER A 968 -7.24 -8.51 -19.93
CA SER A 968 -6.21 -8.43 -18.86
C SER A 968 -6.76 -8.62 -17.43
N VAL A 969 -5.85 -8.83 -16.46
CA VAL A 969 -6.14 -9.73 -15.32
C VAL A 969 -5.49 -9.36 -13.97
N ASN A 970 -6.25 -9.42 -12.85
CA ASN A 970 -5.88 -10.18 -11.63
C ASN A 970 -6.92 -10.14 -10.48
N ILE A 971 -7.46 -8.98 -10.08
CA ILE A 971 -8.52 -8.94 -9.03
C ILE A 971 -9.76 -9.71 -9.46
N THR A 972 -10.03 -9.75 -10.77
CA THR A 972 -11.03 -10.60 -11.40
C THR A 972 -10.85 -12.10 -11.14
N ILE A 973 -9.64 -12.62 -10.86
CA ILE A 973 -9.42 -14.08 -10.82
C ILE A 973 -10.23 -14.77 -9.70
N GLY A 974 -10.19 -14.26 -8.47
CA GLY A 974 -10.84 -14.93 -7.33
C GLY A 974 -12.36 -14.99 -7.49
N THR A 975 -12.98 -13.84 -7.75
CA THR A 975 -14.42 -13.72 -7.95
C THR A 975 -14.90 -14.36 -9.25
N MET A 976 -14.13 -14.31 -10.35
CA MET A 976 -14.46 -15.07 -11.55
C MET A 976 -14.35 -16.58 -11.34
N ARG A 977 -13.40 -17.09 -10.53
CA ARG A 977 -13.32 -18.54 -10.23
C ARG A 977 -14.51 -19.01 -9.41
N ALA A 978 -14.92 -18.27 -8.38
CA ALA A 978 -16.14 -18.58 -7.62
C ALA A 978 -17.41 -18.51 -8.51
N ALA A 979 -17.52 -17.49 -9.37
CA ALA A 979 -18.62 -17.39 -10.34
C ALA A 979 -18.58 -18.52 -11.40
N LEU A 980 -17.40 -18.94 -11.87
CA LEU A 980 -17.22 -20.05 -12.80
C LEU A 980 -17.56 -21.40 -12.16
N ARG A 981 -17.29 -21.61 -10.87
CA ARG A 981 -17.72 -22.81 -10.10
C ARG A 981 -19.24 -22.90 -10.00
N LEU A 982 -19.91 -21.76 -9.81
CA LEU A 982 -21.38 -21.64 -9.83
C LEU A 982 -21.96 -21.81 -11.25
N LEU A 983 -21.29 -21.31 -12.30
CA LEU A 983 -21.70 -21.50 -13.70
C LEU A 983 -21.48 -22.95 -14.18
N ALA A 984 -20.38 -23.60 -13.78
CA ALA A 984 -20.08 -24.98 -14.12
C ALA A 984 -21.01 -26.01 -13.43
N THR A 985 -21.63 -25.64 -12.31
CA THR A 985 -22.72 -26.42 -11.69
C THR A 985 -24.08 -26.14 -12.35
N ALA A 986 -24.25 -24.99 -13.02
CA ALA A 986 -25.49 -24.63 -13.73
C ALA A 986 -25.60 -25.18 -15.17
N THR A 987 -24.51 -25.64 -15.79
CA THR A 987 -24.54 -26.23 -17.15
C THR A 987 -24.97 -27.70 -17.19
N GLY A 988 -25.08 -28.38 -16.04
CA GLY A 988 -25.76 -29.66 -15.91
C GLY A 988 -27.28 -29.51 -15.91
N THR A 989 -28.00 -30.32 -16.69
CA THR A 989 -29.42 -30.09 -17.05
C THR A 989 -30.47 -30.42 -15.97
N VAL A 990 -30.35 -29.89 -14.74
CA VAL A 990 -31.46 -29.83 -13.76
C VAL A 990 -31.42 -28.55 -12.89
N ARG A 991 -32.42 -27.68 -13.08
CA ARG A 991 -33.00 -26.63 -12.19
C ARG A 991 -32.07 -25.67 -11.40
N PRO A 992 -32.42 -24.37 -11.30
CA PRO A 992 -31.62 -23.35 -10.60
C PRO A 992 -31.81 -23.42 -9.06
N SER A 993 -31.31 -24.47 -8.40
CA SER A 993 -31.53 -24.68 -6.96
C SER A 993 -30.47 -25.56 -6.25
N ALA A 994 -29.20 -25.49 -6.66
CA ALA A 994 -28.11 -26.25 -6.02
C ALA A 994 -27.56 -25.53 -4.77
N ARG A 995 -28.30 -25.57 -3.65
CA ARG A 995 -27.89 -24.93 -2.35
C ARG A 995 -26.58 -25.46 -1.78
N PHE A 996 -26.13 -26.65 -2.19
CA PHE A 996 -24.92 -27.31 -1.70
C PHE A 996 -24.01 -27.73 -2.86
N LEU A 997 -22.69 -27.63 -2.68
CA LEU A 997 -21.71 -28.09 -3.66
C LEU A 997 -21.67 -29.63 -3.65
N LYS A 998 -21.84 -30.25 -4.81
CA LYS A 998 -21.81 -31.72 -4.95
C LYS A 998 -20.35 -32.21 -4.88
N PRO A 999 -19.95 -33.02 -3.88
CA PRO A 999 -18.56 -33.40 -3.71
C PRO A 999 -17.96 -34.15 -4.90
N GLY A 1000 -16.68 -33.94 -5.16
CA GLY A 1000 -15.97 -34.50 -6.31
C GLY A 1000 -16.27 -33.81 -7.65
N SER A 1001 -17.16 -32.81 -7.69
CA SER A 1001 -17.38 -32.01 -8.90
C SER A 1001 -16.17 -31.10 -9.17
N PRO A 1002 -15.82 -30.80 -10.43
CA PRO A 1002 -14.68 -29.94 -10.74
C PRO A 1002 -14.83 -28.52 -10.15
N THR A 1003 -13.75 -27.99 -9.57
CA THR A 1003 -13.69 -26.60 -9.09
C THR A 1003 -13.52 -25.56 -10.19
N GLY A 1004 -13.11 -26.00 -11.39
CA GLY A 1004 -12.56 -25.14 -12.45
C GLY A 1004 -11.02 -25.08 -12.45
N LEU A 1005 -10.36 -25.67 -11.46
CA LEU A 1005 -8.91 -25.86 -11.41
C LEU A 1005 -8.54 -27.32 -11.67
N THR A 1006 -7.56 -27.56 -12.55
CA THR A 1006 -7.14 -28.91 -12.95
C THR A 1006 -6.60 -29.70 -11.75
N GLY A 1007 -7.14 -30.90 -11.52
CA GLY A 1007 -6.74 -31.78 -10.42
C GLY A 1007 -7.42 -31.51 -9.07
N LEU A 1008 -8.17 -30.41 -8.93
CA LEU A 1008 -8.81 -30.02 -7.66
C LEU A 1008 -10.34 -30.22 -7.71
N GLY A 1009 -10.83 -31.26 -7.01
CA GLY A 1009 -12.26 -31.56 -6.89
C GLY A 1009 -12.89 -30.95 -5.64
N THR A 1010 -14.19 -30.66 -5.68
CA THR A 1010 -14.91 -29.99 -4.57
C THR A 1010 -15.04 -30.86 -3.33
N HIS A 1011 -14.58 -30.36 -2.17
CA HIS A 1011 -14.35 -31.18 -0.97
C HIS A 1011 -15.64 -31.50 -0.19
N PRO A 1012 -15.84 -32.74 0.31
CA PRO A 1012 -17.09 -33.15 0.97
C PRO A 1012 -17.33 -32.52 2.34
N SER A 1013 -16.29 -32.45 3.18
CA SER A 1013 -16.38 -32.02 4.58
C SER A 1013 -15.25 -31.05 4.93
N PRO A 1014 -15.13 -29.90 4.23
CA PRO A 1014 -13.95 -29.02 4.35
C PRO A 1014 -13.81 -28.44 5.76
N ARG A 1015 -14.94 -28.20 6.45
CA ARG A 1015 -14.99 -27.75 7.83
C ARG A 1015 -14.25 -28.70 8.77
N SER A 1016 -14.68 -29.96 8.90
CA SER A 1016 -14.03 -30.93 9.79
C SER A 1016 -12.56 -31.16 9.45
N ALA A 1017 -12.18 -31.12 8.17
CA ALA A 1017 -10.78 -31.21 7.76
C ALA A 1017 -9.95 -30.02 8.27
N LEU A 1018 -10.40 -28.78 8.05
CA LEU A 1018 -9.71 -27.57 8.50
C LEU A 1018 -9.65 -27.47 10.04
N LEU A 1019 -10.74 -27.77 10.74
CA LEU A 1019 -10.76 -27.77 12.21
C LEU A 1019 -9.79 -28.79 12.79
N TYR A 1020 -9.74 -30.00 12.23
CA TYR A 1020 -8.76 -31.02 12.62
C TYR A 1020 -7.33 -30.53 12.37
N LEU A 1021 -7.02 -30.06 11.15
CA LEU A 1021 -5.68 -29.62 10.76
C LEU A 1021 -5.19 -28.46 11.63
N TYR A 1022 -5.97 -27.40 11.78
CA TYR A 1022 -5.57 -26.22 12.55
C TYR A 1022 -5.39 -26.53 14.04
N ASN A 1023 -6.24 -27.36 14.66
CA ASN A 1023 -6.03 -27.78 16.06
C ASN A 1023 -4.73 -28.59 16.24
N HIS A 1024 -4.40 -29.48 15.30
CA HIS A 1024 -3.13 -30.22 15.35
C HIS A 1024 -1.91 -29.31 15.07
N THR A 1025 -2.03 -28.29 14.22
CA THR A 1025 -0.98 -27.29 14.00
C THR A 1025 -0.72 -26.49 15.27
N LEU A 1026 -1.78 -26.07 15.98
CA LEU A 1026 -1.65 -25.39 17.28
C LEU A 1026 -1.08 -26.28 18.38
N ASP A 1027 -1.43 -27.57 18.39
CA ASP A 1027 -0.86 -28.52 19.35
C ASP A 1027 0.64 -28.74 19.09
N LYS A 1028 1.04 -28.99 17.83
CA LYS A 1028 2.45 -29.09 17.46
C LYS A 1028 3.25 -27.82 17.71
N LEU A 1029 2.67 -26.64 17.50
CA LEU A 1029 3.35 -25.37 17.74
C LEU A 1029 3.86 -25.23 19.19
N LYS A 1030 3.24 -25.92 20.17
CA LYS A 1030 3.71 -25.98 21.57
C LYS A 1030 5.16 -26.48 21.72
N GLN A 1031 5.69 -27.26 20.76
CA GLN A 1031 7.07 -27.75 20.79
C GLN A 1031 8.11 -26.65 20.47
N ILE A 1032 7.67 -25.50 19.97
CA ILE A 1032 8.49 -24.30 19.72
C ILE A 1032 8.38 -23.36 20.94
N PRO A 1033 9.43 -22.62 21.35
CA PRO A 1033 9.34 -21.70 22.49
C PRO A 1033 8.36 -20.53 22.26
N GLU A 1034 7.70 -20.06 23.31
CA GLU A 1034 6.65 -19.03 23.24
C GLU A 1034 7.16 -17.63 22.86
N HIS A 1035 8.45 -17.36 23.05
CA HIS A 1035 9.10 -16.14 22.58
C HIS A 1035 9.46 -16.19 21.08
N SER A 1036 9.30 -17.33 20.40
CA SER A 1036 9.57 -17.45 18.97
C SER A 1036 8.53 -16.66 18.18
N LEU A 1037 8.97 -15.63 17.45
CA LEU A 1037 8.13 -14.85 16.55
C LEU A 1037 7.45 -15.74 15.48
N TYR A 1038 8.09 -16.84 15.06
CA TYR A 1038 7.46 -17.83 14.19
C TYR A 1038 6.28 -18.52 14.89
N ARG A 1039 6.44 -18.97 16.14
CA ARG A 1039 5.33 -19.57 16.90
C ARG A 1039 4.21 -18.58 17.14
N GLN A 1040 4.51 -17.35 17.56
CA GLN A 1040 3.51 -16.31 17.81
C GLN A 1040 2.70 -15.99 16.55
N SER A 1041 3.38 -15.81 15.40
CA SER A 1041 2.73 -15.54 14.11
C SER A 1041 1.91 -16.73 13.60
N ALA A 1042 2.50 -17.94 13.61
CA ALA A 1042 1.81 -19.15 13.15
C ALA A 1042 0.63 -19.53 14.05
N GLU A 1043 0.74 -19.37 15.38
CA GLU A 1043 -0.40 -19.56 16.28
C GLU A 1043 -1.49 -18.52 16.04
N ALA A 1044 -1.14 -17.24 15.89
CA ALA A 1044 -2.14 -16.18 15.66
C ALA A 1044 -2.92 -16.40 14.35
N LEU A 1045 -2.22 -16.69 13.25
CA LEU A 1045 -2.84 -16.96 11.95
C LEU A 1045 -3.68 -18.25 11.98
N THR A 1046 -3.17 -19.31 12.62
CA THR A 1046 -3.89 -20.59 12.72
C THR A 1046 -5.13 -20.46 13.64
N LYS A 1047 -5.03 -19.76 14.78
CA LYS A 1047 -6.17 -19.45 15.66
C LYS A 1047 -7.23 -18.60 14.95
N HIS A 1048 -6.80 -17.60 14.18
CA HIS A 1048 -7.72 -16.77 13.40
C HIS A 1048 -8.49 -17.57 12.34
N ARG A 1049 -7.79 -18.39 11.54
CA ARG A 1049 -8.41 -19.28 10.55
C ARG A 1049 -9.31 -20.34 11.19
N LEU A 1050 -8.88 -20.96 12.29
CA LEU A 1050 -9.69 -21.90 13.09
C LEU A 1050 -11.00 -21.25 13.56
N ALA A 1051 -10.91 -20.06 14.16
CA ALA A 1051 -12.07 -19.33 14.67
C ALA A 1051 -13.07 -18.93 13.57
N ILE A 1052 -12.62 -18.70 12.33
CA ILE A 1052 -13.51 -18.49 11.18
C ILE A 1052 -14.23 -19.80 10.82
N VAL A 1053 -13.51 -20.92 10.69
CA VAL A 1053 -14.10 -22.22 10.31
C VAL A 1053 -15.06 -22.74 11.39
N GLU A 1054 -14.79 -22.48 12.68
CA GLU A 1054 -15.69 -22.89 13.77
C GLU A 1054 -17.09 -22.25 13.64
N GLN A 1055 -17.18 -21.00 13.20
CA GLN A 1055 -18.43 -20.23 13.09
C GLN A 1055 -19.43 -20.83 12.08
N TYR A 1056 -18.95 -21.46 11.00
CA TYR A 1056 -19.82 -22.05 9.97
C TYR A 1056 -20.23 -23.46 10.35
N VAL A 1057 -21.21 -23.61 11.25
CA VAL A 1057 -21.82 -24.90 11.60
C VAL A 1057 -22.92 -25.27 10.57
N PRO A 1058 -22.90 -26.46 9.95
CA PRO A 1058 -23.97 -26.87 9.03
C PRO A 1058 -25.25 -27.28 9.77
N GLU A 1059 -26.40 -27.11 9.12
CA GLU A 1059 -27.73 -27.33 9.70
C GLU A 1059 -27.90 -28.82 10.12
N GLY A 1060 -28.20 -29.06 11.40
CA GLY A 1060 -28.32 -30.42 11.97
C GLY A 1060 -27.01 -31.06 12.47
N TYR A 1061 -25.87 -30.35 12.40
CA TYR A 1061 -24.56 -30.88 12.80
C TYR A 1061 -24.51 -31.44 14.24
N GLU A 1062 -25.02 -30.72 15.24
CA GLU A 1062 -24.97 -31.16 16.65
C GLU A 1062 -25.68 -32.51 16.86
N ALA A 1063 -26.84 -32.68 16.22
CA ALA A 1063 -27.60 -33.93 16.28
C ALA A 1063 -26.86 -35.08 15.59
N TRP A 1064 -26.11 -34.80 14.52
CA TRP A 1064 -25.21 -35.77 13.87
C TRP A 1064 -23.99 -36.07 14.76
N GLN A 1065 -23.38 -35.06 15.39
CA GLN A 1065 -22.20 -35.20 16.23
C GLN A 1065 -22.46 -36.10 17.44
N GLU A 1066 -23.62 -35.97 18.08
CA GLU A 1066 -24.02 -36.85 19.19
C GLU A 1066 -24.38 -38.29 18.73
N ARG A 1067 -24.75 -38.50 17.45
CA ARG A 1067 -24.85 -39.85 16.85
C ARG A 1067 -23.45 -40.42 16.59
N ALA A 1068 -22.56 -39.64 15.96
CA ALA A 1068 -21.18 -40.03 15.66
C ALA A 1068 -20.39 -40.36 16.93
N ARG A 1069 -20.52 -39.55 17.99
CA ARG A 1069 -19.90 -39.79 19.30
C ARG A 1069 -20.37 -41.12 19.92
N LYS A 1070 -21.67 -41.40 19.89
CA LYS A 1070 -22.24 -42.69 20.37
C LYS A 1070 -21.77 -43.88 19.52
N LEU A 1071 -21.58 -43.70 18.22
CA LEU A 1071 -21.06 -44.74 17.33
C LEU A 1071 -19.58 -45.02 17.62
N LEU A 1072 -18.76 -43.98 17.75
CA LEU A 1072 -17.35 -44.06 18.16
C LEU A 1072 -17.22 -44.76 19.51
N GLU A 1073 -18.04 -44.37 20.49
CA GLU A 1073 -18.07 -44.93 21.84
C GLU A 1073 -18.48 -46.42 21.88
N LYS A 1074 -19.41 -46.82 21.02
CA LYS A 1074 -19.85 -48.22 20.86
C LYS A 1074 -18.83 -49.09 20.14
N HIS A 1075 -17.99 -48.51 19.28
CA HIS A 1075 -16.98 -49.18 18.46
C HIS A 1075 -15.56 -48.63 18.78
N LYS A 1076 -15.29 -48.41 20.08
CA LYS A 1076 -14.05 -47.87 20.65
C LYS A 1076 -12.88 -48.86 20.47
N GLY A 1077 -12.35 -48.90 19.25
CA GLY A 1077 -11.25 -49.75 18.81
C GLY A 1077 -11.09 -49.70 17.28
N ASP A 1078 -12.16 -50.05 16.56
CA ASP A 1078 -12.15 -50.22 15.10
C ASP A 1078 -12.09 -48.88 14.34
N LEU A 1079 -12.78 -47.85 14.85
CA LEU A 1079 -12.87 -46.53 14.19
C LEU A 1079 -11.68 -45.61 14.53
N THR A 1080 -11.05 -45.90 15.66
CA THR A 1080 -9.78 -45.39 16.20
C THR A 1080 -8.55 -45.50 15.32
N ALA A 1081 -8.42 -46.71 14.78
CA ALA A 1081 -7.13 -47.35 14.62
C ALA A 1081 -6.72 -47.45 13.15
N ARG A 1082 -5.88 -46.49 12.74
CA ARG A 1082 -5.13 -46.47 11.48
C ARG A 1082 -5.99 -46.15 10.24
N GLN A 1083 -5.61 -46.71 9.11
CA GLN A 1083 -5.74 -46.15 7.77
C GLN A 1083 -6.50 -47.13 6.87
N PHE A 1084 -7.16 -46.59 5.84
CA PHE A 1084 -7.94 -47.33 4.81
C PHE A 1084 -9.26 -47.99 5.28
N ASP A 1085 -10.35 -47.43 4.75
CA ASP A 1085 -11.64 -48.07 4.49
C ASP A 1085 -12.09 -47.53 3.12
N GLY A 1086 -12.58 -48.38 2.21
CA GLY A 1086 -12.75 -48.05 0.79
C GLY A 1086 -13.96 -47.18 0.46
N GLN A 1087 -14.27 -46.20 1.31
CA GLN A 1087 -14.92 -44.94 0.94
C GLN A 1087 -14.11 -43.69 1.39
N HIS A 1088 -12.89 -43.88 1.87
CA HIS A 1088 -11.89 -42.88 2.28
C HIS A 1088 -12.37 -41.87 3.33
N ALA A 1089 -13.30 -42.25 4.21
CA ALA A 1089 -13.82 -41.40 5.27
C ALA A 1089 -13.69 -42.07 6.64
N ARG A 1090 -13.20 -41.35 7.65
CA ARG A 1090 -13.06 -41.83 9.03
C ARG A 1090 -13.55 -40.81 10.05
N LEU A 1091 -13.96 -41.29 11.23
CA LEU A 1091 -14.20 -40.46 12.41
C LEU A 1091 -12.92 -40.43 13.26
N ALA A 1092 -12.43 -39.24 13.60
CA ALA A 1092 -11.26 -39.06 14.45
C ALA A 1092 -11.57 -38.12 15.61
N GLU A 1093 -11.07 -38.43 16.80
CA GLU A 1093 -11.14 -37.55 17.97
C GLU A 1093 -9.95 -36.58 17.95
N GLY A 1094 -10.21 -35.27 18.09
CA GLY A 1094 -9.18 -34.23 18.09
C GLY A 1094 -8.62 -33.91 19.49
N PRO A 1095 -7.59 -33.05 19.59
CA PRO A 1095 -7.00 -32.63 20.87
C PRO A 1095 -7.96 -31.87 21.79
N ASP A 1096 -9.09 -31.40 21.24
CA ASP A 1096 -10.20 -30.73 21.93
C ASP A 1096 -11.33 -31.69 22.35
N GLY A 1097 -11.16 -33.01 22.18
CA GLY A 1097 -12.16 -34.03 22.51
C GLY A 1097 -13.39 -34.04 21.58
N ARG A 1098 -13.35 -33.30 20.47
CA ARG A 1098 -14.42 -33.32 19.46
C ARG A 1098 -14.18 -34.42 18.44
N VAL A 1099 -15.26 -35.02 17.94
CA VAL A 1099 -15.22 -36.01 16.86
C VAL A 1099 -15.38 -35.31 15.51
N TYR A 1100 -14.43 -35.55 14.61
CA TYR A 1100 -14.32 -34.97 13.27
C TYR A 1100 -14.54 -36.03 12.18
N PHE A 1101 -15.29 -35.69 11.13
CA PHE A 1101 -15.42 -36.53 9.94
C PHE A 1101 -14.37 -36.12 8.91
N ILE A 1102 -13.33 -36.93 8.76
CA ILE A 1102 -12.19 -36.66 7.88
C ILE A 1102 -12.33 -37.56 6.66
N ARG A 1103 -12.66 -36.97 5.51
CA ARG A 1103 -12.76 -37.69 4.24
C ARG A 1103 -11.66 -37.24 3.28
N GLN A 1104 -10.70 -38.12 3.04
CA GLN A 1104 -9.60 -37.87 2.13
C GLN A 1104 -10.10 -38.00 0.68
N MET A 1105 -9.81 -36.99 -0.13
CA MET A 1105 -10.02 -37.07 -1.58
C MET A 1105 -9.05 -38.08 -2.19
N GLU A 1106 -9.55 -38.97 -3.05
CA GLU A 1106 -8.69 -39.62 -4.03
C GLU A 1106 -8.21 -38.55 -5.01
N THR A 1107 -6.91 -38.24 -5.00
CA THR A 1107 -6.28 -37.48 -6.07
C THR A 1107 -6.51 -38.23 -7.39
N PRO A 1108 -7.01 -37.56 -8.45
CA PRO A 1108 -7.12 -38.20 -9.75
C PRO A 1108 -5.73 -38.72 -10.17
N ARG A 1109 -5.60 -40.04 -10.39
CA ARG A 1109 -4.32 -40.64 -10.79
C ARG A 1109 -3.79 -39.91 -12.03
N ASP A 1110 -2.49 -39.61 -12.02
CA ASP A 1110 -1.86 -39.10 -13.23
C ASP A 1110 -1.87 -40.22 -14.28
N TRP A 1111 -2.47 -39.94 -15.43
CA TRP A 1111 -2.53 -40.90 -16.54
C TRP A 1111 -1.17 -41.04 -17.25
N ARG A 1112 -0.15 -40.30 -16.80
CA ARG A 1112 1.27 -40.49 -17.13
C ARG A 1112 1.97 -41.52 -16.22
N ASP A 1113 1.34 -41.94 -15.12
CA ASP A 1113 1.77 -43.10 -14.31
C ASP A 1113 1.24 -44.43 -14.90
N VAL A 1114 0.70 -44.39 -16.12
CA VAL A 1114 0.47 -45.57 -16.98
C VAL A 1114 1.67 -45.64 -17.93
N GLU A 1115 2.46 -46.71 -17.84
CA GLU A 1115 3.55 -46.93 -18.80
C GLU A 1115 3.02 -47.08 -20.23
N TRP A 1116 3.89 -46.84 -21.21
CA TRP A 1116 3.51 -46.60 -22.62
C TRP A 1116 3.06 -47.85 -23.40
N ASP A 1117 2.66 -48.91 -22.69
CA ASP A 1117 2.03 -50.13 -23.21
C ASP A 1117 0.54 -50.27 -22.82
N GLY A 1118 0.04 -49.46 -21.88
CA GLY A 1118 -1.34 -49.49 -21.39
C GLY A 1118 -1.59 -50.38 -20.16
N ALA A 1119 -0.56 -50.90 -19.51
CA ALA A 1119 -0.70 -51.64 -18.25
C ALA A 1119 -1.05 -50.70 -17.09
N VAL A 1120 -2.15 -50.97 -16.38
CA VAL A 1120 -2.54 -50.19 -15.20
C VAL A 1120 -1.70 -50.62 -13.99
N LEU A 1121 -0.80 -49.74 -13.55
CA LEU A 1121 -0.10 -49.89 -12.28
C LEU A 1121 -1.10 -49.89 -11.10
N ASP A 1122 -0.96 -50.87 -10.22
CA ASP A 1122 -1.74 -50.98 -8.99
C ASP A 1122 -0.97 -50.30 -7.84
N PRO A 1123 -1.53 -49.26 -7.17
CA PRO A 1123 -0.80 -48.48 -6.16
C PRO A 1123 -0.30 -49.28 -4.95
N HIS A 1124 -0.76 -50.52 -4.76
CA HIS A 1124 -0.24 -51.40 -3.71
C HIS A 1124 1.18 -51.93 -3.99
N PHE A 1125 1.77 -51.71 -5.18
CA PHE A 1125 3.04 -52.31 -5.59
C PHE A 1125 4.11 -51.32 -6.10
N SER A 1126 4.62 -50.46 -5.22
CA SER A 1126 5.97 -49.93 -5.35
C SER A 1126 6.97 -50.85 -4.64
N TRP A 1127 7.87 -51.47 -5.42
CA TRP A 1127 8.83 -52.43 -4.89
C TRP A 1127 9.95 -51.71 -4.12
N VAL A 1128 10.00 -51.89 -2.80
CA VAL A 1128 11.05 -51.31 -1.95
C VAL A 1128 12.40 -51.95 -2.29
N GLN A 1129 13.32 -51.17 -2.87
CA GLN A 1129 14.73 -51.55 -2.93
C GLN A 1129 15.34 -51.43 -1.53
N THR A 1130 15.99 -52.50 -1.07
CA THR A 1130 16.52 -52.62 0.30
C THR A 1130 17.74 -51.73 0.51
N GLY A 1131 17.62 -50.73 1.38
CA GLY A 1131 18.69 -49.76 1.72
C GLY A 1131 18.64 -49.31 3.18
N GLU A 1132 18.71 -50.28 4.10
CA GLU A 1132 18.93 -50.27 5.57
C GLU A 1132 18.28 -49.21 6.50
N ASP A 1133 18.03 -47.96 6.11
CA ASP A 1133 17.50 -46.88 6.98
C ASP A 1133 16.00 -46.56 6.76
N SER A 1134 15.14 -47.59 6.65
CA SER A 1134 13.67 -47.41 6.68
C SER A 1134 12.91 -48.60 7.29
N VAL A 1135 11.71 -48.34 7.80
CA VAL A 1135 10.97 -49.27 8.68
C VAL A 1135 10.09 -50.23 7.88
N GLY A 1136 10.49 -51.50 7.81
CA GLY A 1136 9.67 -52.63 7.34
C GLY A 1136 10.20 -53.30 6.07
N THR A 1137 10.28 -54.64 6.07
CA THR A 1137 10.86 -55.43 4.97
C THR A 1137 9.98 -56.62 4.56
N VAL A 1138 9.92 -56.89 3.25
CA VAL A 1138 9.16 -57.99 2.63
C VAL A 1138 10.04 -59.23 2.50
N SER A 1139 9.48 -60.43 2.66
CA SER A 1139 10.19 -61.68 2.34
C SER A 1139 10.13 -61.99 0.83
N LEU A 1140 11.17 -62.67 0.30
CA LEU A 1140 11.16 -63.12 -1.09
C LEU A 1140 10.02 -64.10 -1.41
N GLU A 1141 9.62 -64.91 -0.42
CA GLU A 1141 8.59 -65.94 -0.56
C GLU A 1141 7.17 -65.32 -0.60
N ASP A 1142 6.93 -64.26 0.17
CA ASP A 1142 5.68 -63.49 0.13
C ASP A 1142 5.51 -62.75 -1.22
N ASN A 1143 6.59 -62.25 -1.81
CA ASN A 1143 6.58 -61.62 -3.13
C ASN A 1143 6.24 -62.60 -4.27
N GLU A 1144 6.74 -63.84 -4.24
CA GLU A 1144 6.31 -64.87 -5.20
C GLU A 1144 4.83 -65.24 -5.03
N LYS A 1145 4.35 -65.28 -3.78
CA LYS A 1145 2.95 -65.62 -3.46
C LYS A 1145 2.00 -64.58 -4.03
N LEU A 1146 2.29 -63.29 -3.83
CA LEU A 1146 1.56 -62.16 -4.41
C LEU A 1146 1.51 -62.19 -5.94
N LYS A 1147 2.63 -62.52 -6.60
CA LYS A 1147 2.69 -62.54 -8.07
C LYS A 1147 1.71 -63.55 -8.69
N LYS A 1148 1.65 -64.78 -8.15
CA LYS A 1148 0.70 -65.82 -8.58
C LYS A 1148 -0.76 -65.45 -8.29
N LEU A 1149 -1.01 -64.66 -7.25
CA LEU A 1149 -2.36 -64.14 -6.94
C LEU A 1149 -2.76 -63.07 -7.98
N TYR A 1150 -1.88 -62.13 -8.31
CA TYR A 1150 -2.12 -61.09 -9.32
C TYR A 1150 -2.39 -61.70 -10.71
N GLU A 1151 -1.63 -62.72 -11.11
CA GLU A 1151 -1.78 -63.42 -12.39
C GLU A 1151 -3.14 -64.11 -12.58
N ASN A 1152 -3.90 -64.35 -11.50
CA ASN A 1152 -5.22 -65.01 -11.54
C ASN A 1152 -6.40 -64.10 -11.14
N LYS A 1153 -6.16 -62.80 -10.94
CA LYS A 1153 -7.12 -61.82 -10.34
C LYS A 1153 -8.51 -61.77 -10.99
N ASP A 1154 -8.60 -62.01 -12.29
CA ASP A 1154 -9.85 -61.96 -13.06
C ASP A 1154 -10.60 -63.31 -13.07
N SER A 1155 -9.96 -64.39 -12.62
CA SER A 1155 -10.52 -65.76 -12.59
C SER A 1155 -10.98 -66.21 -11.19
N ASP A 1156 -10.29 -65.78 -10.13
CA ASP A 1156 -10.79 -65.82 -8.75
C ASP A 1156 -10.52 -64.48 -8.04
N PRO A 1157 -11.44 -63.49 -8.21
CA PRO A 1157 -11.33 -62.20 -7.55
C PRO A 1157 -11.48 -62.23 -6.02
N ALA A 1158 -11.90 -63.36 -5.44
CA ALA A 1158 -12.03 -63.51 -3.98
C ALA A 1158 -10.70 -63.97 -3.39
N ALA A 1159 -10.11 -65.05 -3.93
CA ALA A 1159 -8.78 -65.52 -3.51
C ALA A 1159 -7.70 -64.46 -3.72
N TYR A 1160 -7.77 -63.65 -4.78
CA TYR A 1160 -6.86 -62.54 -5.01
C TYR A 1160 -6.89 -61.49 -3.89
N ARG A 1161 -8.10 -61.08 -3.44
CA ARG A 1161 -8.27 -60.11 -2.35
C ARG A 1161 -7.82 -60.67 -1.01
N GLU A 1162 -8.14 -61.93 -0.71
CA GLU A 1162 -7.76 -62.56 0.56
C GLU A 1162 -6.25 -62.79 0.64
N GLY A 1163 -5.60 -63.13 -0.48
CA GLY A 1163 -4.15 -63.28 -0.55
C GLY A 1163 -3.38 -61.95 -0.50
N LEU A 1164 -3.93 -60.86 -1.06
CA LEU A 1164 -3.46 -59.50 -0.79
C LEU A 1164 -3.55 -59.19 0.70
N ARG A 1165 -4.68 -59.52 1.33
CA ARG A 1165 -4.99 -59.23 2.73
C ARG A 1165 -4.04 -59.93 3.70
N GLU A 1166 -3.78 -61.22 3.50
CA GLU A 1166 -2.85 -62.00 4.31
C GLU A 1166 -1.42 -61.42 4.32
N ILE A 1167 -0.97 -60.82 3.20
CA ILE A 1167 0.41 -60.38 3.03
C ILE A 1167 0.59 -58.89 3.35
N GLY A 1168 -0.37 -58.01 3.05
CA GLY A 1168 -0.30 -56.62 3.49
C GLY A 1168 -0.19 -56.50 5.03
N ILE A 1169 -0.96 -57.34 5.76
CA ILE A 1169 -0.91 -57.42 7.22
C ILE A 1169 0.50 -57.76 7.74
N LYS A 1170 1.25 -58.65 7.06
CA LYS A 1170 2.66 -58.94 7.41
C LYS A 1170 3.58 -57.72 7.27
N LEU A 1171 3.26 -56.81 6.34
CA LEU A 1171 4.06 -55.63 6.03
C LEU A 1171 3.65 -54.39 6.84
N GLY A 1172 2.69 -54.53 7.76
CA GLY A 1172 2.11 -53.43 8.52
C GLY A 1172 1.12 -52.56 7.73
N GLY A 1173 0.94 -52.84 6.43
CA GLY A 1173 -0.07 -52.22 5.58
C GLY A 1173 -1.42 -52.90 5.77
N VAL A 1174 -2.31 -52.28 6.55
CA VAL A 1174 -3.66 -52.81 6.79
C VAL A 1174 -4.39 -52.91 5.44
N VAL A 1175 -4.77 -54.12 5.05
CA VAL A 1175 -5.65 -54.35 3.90
C VAL A 1175 -7.08 -54.46 4.40
N GLU A 1176 -7.95 -53.67 3.79
CA GLU A 1176 -9.31 -53.45 4.26
C GLU A 1176 -10.13 -54.74 4.42
N GLU A 1177 -10.54 -55.02 5.65
CA GLU A 1177 -11.95 -55.33 5.89
C GLU A 1177 -12.67 -53.98 5.88
N LYS A 1178 -13.58 -53.76 4.90
CA LYS A 1178 -14.48 -52.60 4.99
C LYS A 1178 -15.23 -52.67 6.30
N SER A 1179 -15.30 -51.55 7.01
CA SER A 1179 -15.86 -51.58 8.36
C SER A 1179 -17.30 -52.07 8.32
N PRO A 1180 -17.70 -53.07 9.14
CA PRO A 1180 -19.07 -53.59 9.17
C PRO A 1180 -20.07 -52.61 9.83
N VAL A 1181 -19.67 -51.35 10.00
CA VAL A 1181 -20.40 -50.29 10.69
C VAL A 1181 -20.76 -49.22 9.65
N GLU A 1182 -22.00 -49.21 9.18
CA GLU A 1182 -22.47 -48.09 8.35
C GLU A 1182 -22.57 -46.79 9.19
N TRP A 1183 -21.98 -45.71 8.70
CA TRP A 1183 -22.04 -44.38 9.33
C TRP A 1183 -22.60 -43.31 8.40
N GLU A 1184 -23.29 -42.34 9.00
CA GLU A 1184 -23.89 -41.19 8.33
C GLU A 1184 -22.80 -40.12 8.06
N SER A 1185 -22.78 -39.55 6.86
CA SER A 1185 -21.83 -38.46 6.53
C SER A 1185 -22.18 -37.16 7.29
N GLU A 1186 -21.17 -36.33 7.56
CA GLU A 1186 -21.38 -34.97 8.10
C GLU A 1186 -22.34 -34.16 7.20
N PRO A 1187 -23.30 -33.40 7.77
CA PRO A 1187 -24.13 -32.47 7.01
C PRO A 1187 -23.28 -31.45 6.24
N PRO A 1188 -23.48 -31.26 4.93
CA PRO A 1188 -22.64 -30.38 4.12
C PRO A 1188 -22.91 -28.90 4.38
N LEU A 1189 -21.88 -28.06 4.25
CA LEU A 1189 -22.05 -26.61 4.17
C LEU A 1189 -22.63 -26.20 2.80
N SER A 1190 -23.45 -25.15 2.81
CA SER A 1190 -24.00 -24.58 1.59
C SER A 1190 -22.92 -23.92 0.73
N ALA A 1191 -23.20 -23.76 -0.57
CA ALA A 1191 -22.27 -23.10 -1.51
C ALA A 1191 -21.95 -21.65 -1.09
N GLU A 1192 -22.94 -20.97 -0.51
CA GLU A 1192 -22.83 -19.61 0.02
C GLU A 1192 -21.92 -19.57 1.26
N GLN A 1193 -22.15 -20.43 2.26
CA GLN A 1193 -21.27 -20.53 3.45
C GLN A 1193 -19.83 -20.90 3.08
N ILE A 1194 -19.63 -21.74 2.06
CA ILE A 1194 -18.29 -22.09 1.56
C ILE A 1194 -17.64 -20.88 0.90
N ALA A 1195 -18.33 -20.14 0.01
CA ALA A 1195 -17.80 -18.93 -0.62
C ALA A 1195 -17.53 -17.79 0.38
N GLU A 1196 -18.35 -17.67 1.42
CA GLU A 1196 -18.15 -16.70 2.51
C GLU A 1196 -16.94 -17.05 3.38
N MET A 1197 -16.78 -18.33 3.73
CA MET A 1197 -15.60 -18.85 4.44
C MET A 1197 -14.32 -18.72 3.60
N GLU A 1198 -14.39 -18.95 2.27
CA GLU A 1198 -13.31 -18.68 1.31
C GLU A 1198 -12.91 -17.20 1.31
N ALA A 1199 -13.88 -16.30 1.23
CA ALA A 1199 -13.64 -14.86 1.25
C ALA A 1199 -13.05 -14.38 2.58
N ARG A 1200 -13.48 -14.94 3.73
CA ARG A 1200 -12.97 -14.59 5.06
C ARG A 1200 -11.59 -15.17 5.36
N ILE A 1201 -11.25 -16.35 4.85
CA ILE A 1201 -9.90 -16.92 4.98
C ILE A 1201 -8.94 -16.32 3.94
N GLY A 1202 -9.46 -15.74 2.86
CA GLY A 1202 -8.72 -14.89 1.90
C GLY A 1202 -7.60 -15.60 1.14
N SER A 1203 -7.58 -16.94 1.14
CA SER A 1203 -6.41 -17.75 0.74
C SER A 1203 -6.68 -18.71 -0.44
N GLY A 1204 -7.74 -18.48 -1.22
CA GLY A 1204 -8.15 -19.31 -2.38
C GLY A 1204 -9.54 -19.94 -2.22
N LEU A 1205 -9.86 -20.90 -3.08
CA LEU A 1205 -10.99 -21.81 -2.87
C LEU A 1205 -10.74 -22.69 -1.63
N ILE A 1206 -11.79 -23.21 -0.98
CA ILE A 1206 -11.65 -23.89 0.31
C ILE A 1206 -10.80 -25.16 0.20
N GLU A 1207 -10.75 -25.76 -1.00
CA GLU A 1207 -9.90 -26.90 -1.29
C GLU A 1207 -8.41 -26.51 -1.45
N GLU A 1208 -8.10 -25.29 -1.91
CA GLU A 1208 -6.75 -24.71 -1.86
C GLU A 1208 -6.38 -24.39 -0.39
N VAL A 1209 -7.32 -23.88 0.41
CA VAL A 1209 -7.14 -23.59 1.84
C VAL A 1209 -6.82 -24.86 2.66
N VAL A 1210 -7.50 -25.98 2.38
CA VAL A 1210 -7.20 -27.29 3.00
C VAL A 1210 -5.76 -27.72 2.69
N GLN A 1211 -5.32 -27.60 1.44
CA GLN A 1211 -3.96 -27.94 1.04
C GLN A 1211 -2.91 -27.05 1.73
N VAL A 1212 -3.17 -25.74 1.87
CA VAL A 1212 -2.31 -24.83 2.63
C VAL A 1212 -2.23 -25.22 4.11
N ALA A 1213 -3.36 -25.58 4.74
CA ALA A 1213 -3.39 -26.04 6.13
C ALA A 1213 -2.61 -27.35 6.36
N GLU A 1214 -2.70 -28.30 5.42
CA GLU A 1214 -1.88 -29.52 5.41
C GLU A 1214 -0.38 -29.22 5.23
N GLY A 1215 -0.04 -28.17 4.48
CA GLY A 1215 1.32 -27.66 4.37
C GLY A 1215 1.82 -27.10 5.70
N GLU A 1216 1.09 -26.12 6.25
CA GLU A 1216 1.45 -25.42 7.49
C GLU A 1216 1.69 -26.41 8.65
N LEU A 1217 0.87 -27.46 8.77
CA LEU A 1217 1.02 -28.55 9.75
C LEU A 1217 2.36 -29.33 9.62
N LYS A 1218 2.93 -29.42 8.41
CA LYS A 1218 4.23 -30.05 8.12
C LYS A 1218 5.40 -29.09 8.36
N LEU A 1219 5.21 -27.79 8.08
CA LEU A 1219 6.25 -26.76 8.25
C LEU A 1219 6.67 -26.57 9.71
N VAL A 1220 5.72 -26.73 10.65
CA VAL A 1220 5.99 -26.60 12.09
C VAL A 1220 7.07 -27.58 12.56
N ASP A 1221 7.12 -28.81 12.03
CA ASP A 1221 8.16 -29.79 12.38
C ASP A 1221 9.54 -29.39 11.83
N VAL A 1222 9.58 -28.84 10.62
CA VAL A 1222 10.81 -28.32 10.01
C VAL A 1222 11.36 -27.16 10.84
N MET A 1223 10.50 -26.22 11.21
CA MET A 1223 10.89 -25.04 11.98
C MET A 1223 11.31 -25.42 13.40
N ALA A 1224 10.61 -26.35 14.06
CA ALA A 1224 11.01 -26.96 15.33
C ALA A 1224 12.42 -27.57 15.29
N LYS A 1225 12.80 -28.21 14.17
CA LYS A 1225 14.14 -28.74 13.94
C LYS A 1225 15.18 -27.65 13.63
N ALA A 1226 14.80 -26.59 12.90
CA ALA A 1226 15.70 -25.56 12.40
C ALA A 1226 16.01 -24.42 13.40
N ARG A 1227 15.17 -24.23 14.42
CA ARG A 1227 15.33 -23.30 15.56
C ARG A 1227 15.77 -21.83 15.24
N PRO A 1228 15.20 -21.13 14.25
CA PRO A 1228 15.59 -19.76 13.87
C PRO A 1228 15.27 -18.65 14.91
N TRP A 1229 14.96 -19.00 16.16
CA TRP A 1229 14.69 -18.11 17.29
C TRP A 1229 15.73 -18.21 18.42
N GLU A 1230 16.66 -19.17 18.35
CA GLU A 1230 17.81 -19.19 19.27
C GLU A 1230 18.76 -18.03 18.93
N ALA A 1231 19.45 -17.49 19.93
CA ALA A 1231 20.32 -16.32 19.75
C ALA A 1231 21.51 -16.62 18.83
N LEU A 1232 21.95 -15.61 18.06
CA LEU A 1232 23.16 -15.70 17.27
C LEU A 1232 24.39 -15.88 18.19
N GLU A 1233 25.30 -16.79 17.85
CA GLU A 1233 26.52 -17.03 18.63
C GLU A 1233 27.48 -15.84 18.70
N GLU A 1234 27.35 -14.87 17.80
CA GLU A 1234 28.03 -13.58 17.85
C GLU A 1234 26.97 -12.48 17.76
N GLU A 1235 26.88 -11.64 18.81
CA GLU A 1235 25.86 -10.58 18.87
C GLU A 1235 26.12 -9.48 17.83
N ALA A 1236 25.02 -8.87 17.35
CA ALA A 1236 25.09 -7.76 16.42
C ALA A 1236 25.78 -6.55 17.07
N PRO A 1237 26.68 -5.85 16.36
CA PRO A 1237 27.24 -4.58 16.84
C PRO A 1237 26.15 -3.57 17.18
N GLU A 1238 26.40 -2.79 18.23
CA GLU A 1238 25.49 -1.74 18.69
C GLU A 1238 25.10 -0.80 17.53
N GLY A 1239 23.80 -0.64 17.29
CA GLY A 1239 23.25 0.13 16.16
C GLY A 1239 23.26 -0.57 14.79
N GLN A 1240 23.97 -1.69 14.58
CA GLN A 1240 23.91 -2.43 13.30
C GLN A 1240 22.59 -3.18 13.14
N TRP A 1241 22.04 -3.72 14.24
CA TRP A 1241 20.69 -4.26 14.31
C TRP A 1241 20.02 -3.84 15.62
N THR A 1242 19.65 -2.57 15.74
CA THR A 1242 18.61 -2.19 16.71
C THR A 1242 17.26 -2.74 16.23
N TYR A 1243 16.63 -3.60 17.03
CA TYR A 1243 15.20 -3.85 16.87
C TYR A 1243 14.43 -2.53 17.07
N PHE A 1244 13.26 -2.41 16.45
CA PHE A 1244 12.39 -1.24 16.60
C PHE A 1244 11.74 -1.24 18.00
N GLU A 1245 12.52 -0.85 19.01
CA GLU A 1245 12.00 -0.50 20.33
C GLU A 1245 11.04 0.69 20.17
N ARG A 1246 9.75 0.44 20.41
CA ARG A 1246 8.77 1.50 20.62
C ARG A 1246 9.12 2.19 21.95
N LYS A 1247 9.90 3.26 21.90
CA LYS A 1247 10.20 4.07 23.08
C LYS A 1247 8.91 4.68 23.65
N GLU A 1248 8.88 4.76 24.98
CA GLU A 1248 7.73 5.11 25.83
C GLU A 1248 7.21 6.54 25.61
#